data_AF-A0A172ZMS8-F1
#
_entry.id   AF-A0A172ZMS8-F1
#
_cell.length_a   1.000
_cell.length_b   1.000
_cell.length_c   1.000
_cell.angle_alpha   90.00
_cell.angle_beta   90.00
_cell.angle_gamma   90.00
#
_symmetry.space_group_name_H-M   'P 1'
#
loop_
_entity.id
_entity.type
_entity.pdbx_description
1 polymer ?
#
loop_
_entity_poly.entity_id
_entity_poly.type
_entity_poly.pdbx_seq_one_letter_code
_entity_poly.pdbx_strand_id
1 'polypeptide(L)'
;MLAFTPTLSAMAESGSTSSTPTITESSKSRQPTVNLADHNATRSTRSLFAYLNQLQGKEIIFGHQHATTEGIAITAHDGSQSEVQNSVGDLPGMFGWDTLSLEGKEKPGVYGGTAEQSRDELVRVMKSAYEQGGVLALSSHMPNFVTGGDFYDTKGNVISHILPGGDKHAEYNAFLDKIADFALHLKDDRGEEIPVIFRPFHEQNGGWFWWGAPYRTNEQYIEIYRYTVEYLRDVKGVHNFLYAFSPNVPFNDSRETYLATYPGDDYVDILGLDAYYDGNTSVWYDNVVKDARLVVQLAEEKGKVPALTEFGYSNVKPTGTKDLQFYTRLLSALKNDPEASKLTYMLTWANFGTDSIFVPYRNAPNGLSDHELLPDFTDFYADPYTAFDREVQAAQPYDLRVKTEQEQPFLHIVSPTNNETVRLSEPSTLRVRILDAKIDRVTYQTRTDATEHKLTRDRQGMYYTASWQPDATLAEDGTPLIVKAYLKNGQVLTQTIQVYVSDSDGSVDPLVVDTFETYKGSNELLDNAYTLAGDPNTISLDTGNKQDGRYGLKYDYTLAAQGYTGESLNMQGADWSGTDALQFWLKPDGSGNKLVIQINAGGTSFEAYPSLRSTESGVVKIPFSEFEPAPWDTANAGKTMDAEALRDIRMFSIYVNKAEAVDVPAGTLYFDDIRAYTKEQQ
;
A
#
# COMPACT_ATOMS: atom_id res chain seq x y z
N MET A 1 -78.16 -10.92 -1.02
CA MET A 1 -77.96 -12.16 -1.78
C MET A 1 -76.93 -11.85 -2.87
N LEU A 2 -75.78 -12.53 -2.84
CA LEU A 2 -74.78 -12.81 -3.89
C LEU A 2 -74.55 -11.75 -5.01
N ALA A 3 -73.35 -11.35 -5.41
CA ALA A 3 -71.97 -11.61 -4.99
C ALA A 3 -71.06 -10.68 -5.81
N PHE A 4 -70.07 -10.09 -5.12
CA PHE A 4 -68.75 -9.62 -5.55
C PHE A 4 -68.54 -8.77 -6.82
N THR A 5 -68.11 -7.52 -6.56
CA THR A 5 -67.15 -6.75 -7.37
C THR A 5 -66.02 -6.27 -6.45
N PRO A 6 -64.78 -6.16 -6.94
CA PRO A 6 -63.85 -5.16 -6.42
C PRO A 6 -63.49 -4.17 -7.55
N THR A 7 -63.60 -2.88 -7.24
CA THR A 7 -63.09 -1.79 -8.09
C THR A 7 -62.22 -0.86 -7.26
N LEU A 8 -61.11 -0.47 -7.89
CA LEU A 8 -60.14 0.56 -7.55
C LEU A 8 -60.67 1.78 -6.79
N SER A 9 -59.81 2.37 -5.97
CA SER A 9 -59.73 3.83 -5.86
C SER A 9 -58.35 4.31 -5.46
N ALA A 10 -57.98 5.44 -6.05
CA ALA A 10 -56.72 6.14 -5.89
C ALA A 10 -56.90 7.39 -5.00
N MET A 11 -55.79 7.79 -4.36
CA MET A 11 -55.37 9.14 -3.97
C MET A 11 -56.13 9.89 -2.86
N ALA A 12 -55.40 10.24 -1.79
CA ALA A 12 -55.34 11.60 -1.23
C ALA A 12 -54.17 11.75 -0.24
N GLU A 13 -53.45 12.87 -0.34
CA GLU A 13 -52.39 13.35 0.56
C GLU A 13 -52.91 13.71 1.96
N SER A 14 -52.07 13.57 2.99
CA SER A 14 -52.08 14.47 4.16
C SER A 14 -50.74 14.41 4.92
N GLY A 15 -50.28 15.57 5.39
CA GLY A 15 -48.95 15.80 5.97
C GLY A 15 -48.72 15.21 7.35
N SER A 16 -47.44 15.03 7.68
CA SER A 16 -46.95 14.56 8.99
C SER A 16 -46.16 15.67 9.68
N THR A 17 -46.65 16.06 10.86
CA THR A 17 -46.00 17.00 11.79
C THR A 17 -45.01 16.26 12.69
N SER A 18 -43.94 16.97 13.07
CA SER A 18 -42.86 16.49 13.94
C SER A 18 -43.35 16.12 15.35
N SER A 19 -42.92 14.96 15.85
CA SER A 19 -42.93 14.65 17.27
C SER A 19 -41.53 14.24 17.71
N THR A 20 -40.94 15.06 18.58
CA THR A 20 -39.67 14.82 19.27
C THR A 20 -39.87 13.72 20.33
N PRO A 21 -39.05 12.66 20.39
CA PRO A 21 -39.10 11.73 21.49
C PRO A 21 -38.22 12.24 22.65
N THR A 22 -38.88 12.54 23.76
CA THR A 22 -38.32 12.76 25.09
C THR A 22 -37.46 11.56 25.51
N ILE A 23 -36.17 11.78 25.76
CA ILE A 23 -35.27 10.77 26.33
C ILE A 23 -35.70 10.48 27.76
N THR A 24 -36.16 9.25 28.00
CA THR A 24 -36.27 8.70 29.35
C THR A 24 -34.92 8.06 29.67
N GLU A 25 -34.20 8.61 30.65
CA GLU A 25 -32.96 8.01 31.16
C GLU A 25 -33.25 6.63 31.76
N SER A 26 -32.89 5.59 31.02
CA SER A 26 -32.77 4.23 31.52
C SER A 26 -31.29 3.96 31.81
N SER A 27 -30.94 3.97 33.09
CA SER A 27 -29.65 3.57 33.63
C SER A 27 -29.34 2.10 33.30
N LYS A 28 -28.61 1.88 32.20
CA LYS A 28 -27.69 0.78 31.86
C LYS A 28 -27.32 0.91 30.37
N SER A 29 -26.67 2.00 29.96
CA SER A 29 -26.13 2.08 28.61
C SER A 29 -25.00 1.06 28.47
N ARG A 30 -25.16 0.10 27.57
CA ARG A 30 -24.11 -0.84 27.18
C ARG A 30 -22.98 0.01 26.58
N GLN A 31 -21.75 -0.13 27.10
CA GLN A 31 -20.59 0.56 26.51
C GLN A 31 -20.51 0.23 25.01
N PRO A 32 -20.19 1.21 24.14
CA PRO A 32 -19.99 0.95 22.72
C PRO A 32 -18.88 -0.08 22.53
N THR A 33 -19.00 -0.88 21.47
CA THR A 33 -18.06 -1.94 21.13
C THR A 33 -17.42 -1.62 19.78
N VAL A 34 -16.12 -1.89 19.62
CA VAL A 34 -15.34 -1.67 18.39
C VAL A 34 -14.63 -2.96 17.99
N ASN A 35 -14.50 -3.22 16.70
CA ASN A 35 -13.69 -4.31 16.15
C ASN A 35 -12.31 -3.75 15.78
N LEU A 36 -11.27 -4.26 16.44
CA LEU A 36 -9.89 -3.82 16.25
C LEU A 36 -9.01 -4.99 15.87
N ALA A 37 -7.96 -4.72 15.09
CA ALA A 37 -6.92 -5.69 14.79
C ALA A 37 -6.26 -6.26 16.07
N ASP A 38 -6.26 -5.52 17.18
CA ASP A 38 -5.95 -6.05 18.50
C ASP A 38 -7.15 -5.97 19.45
N HIS A 39 -7.83 -7.10 19.65
CA HIS A 39 -8.93 -7.19 20.61
C HIS A 39 -8.47 -7.03 22.08
N ASN A 40 -7.17 -7.12 22.37
CA ASN A 40 -6.57 -6.87 23.69
C ASN A 40 -6.01 -5.45 23.82
N ALA A 41 -6.23 -4.57 22.84
CA ALA A 41 -5.72 -3.21 22.84
C ALA A 41 -6.02 -2.47 24.16
N THR A 42 -5.08 -1.64 24.60
CA THR A 42 -5.22 -0.89 25.85
C THR A 42 -6.48 -0.02 25.86
N ARG A 43 -6.88 0.47 27.04
CA ARG A 43 -8.02 1.39 27.14
C ARG A 43 -7.80 2.64 26.27
N SER A 44 -6.62 3.24 26.33
CA SER A 44 -6.31 4.47 25.59
C SER A 44 -6.30 4.23 24.08
N THR A 45 -5.83 3.06 23.62
CA THR A 45 -5.82 2.70 22.18
C THR A 45 -7.23 2.48 21.64
N ARG A 46 -8.09 1.78 22.39
CA ARG A 46 -9.52 1.64 22.05
C ARG A 46 -10.25 2.99 22.05
N SER A 47 -9.88 3.86 22.99
CA SER A 47 -10.42 5.23 23.05
C SER A 47 -10.03 6.03 21.82
N LEU A 48 -8.76 5.98 21.42
CA LEU A 48 -8.26 6.67 20.24
C LEU A 48 -9.03 6.25 18.98
N PHE A 49 -9.18 4.95 18.75
CA PHE A 49 -9.98 4.46 17.60
C PHE A 49 -11.41 5.00 17.63
N ALA A 50 -12.06 4.92 18.79
CA ALA A 50 -13.43 5.40 18.91
C ALA A 50 -13.57 6.91 18.76
N TYR A 51 -12.56 7.67 19.18
CA TYR A 51 -12.48 9.11 18.97
C TYR A 51 -12.38 9.43 17.49
N LEU A 52 -11.42 8.82 16.77
CA LEU A 52 -11.28 8.99 15.33
C LEU A 52 -12.60 8.66 14.61
N ASN A 53 -13.24 7.55 14.97
CA ASN A 53 -14.52 7.17 14.39
C ASN A 53 -15.66 8.18 14.67
N GLN A 54 -15.60 8.93 15.78
CA GLN A 54 -16.58 9.98 16.10
C GLN A 54 -16.38 11.28 15.31
N LEU A 55 -15.22 11.48 14.67
CA LEU A 55 -14.90 12.68 13.90
C LEU A 55 -15.50 12.70 12.50
N GLN A 56 -15.82 11.53 11.94
CA GLN A 56 -16.35 11.39 10.59
C GLN A 56 -17.49 12.39 10.32
N GLY A 57 -17.31 13.28 9.34
CA GLY A 57 -18.30 14.28 8.93
C GLY A 57 -18.35 15.54 9.80
N LYS A 58 -17.47 15.69 10.81
CA LYS A 58 -17.47 16.81 11.75
C LYS A 58 -16.23 17.67 11.63
N GLU A 59 -15.06 17.04 11.73
CA GLU A 59 -13.75 17.68 11.75
C GLU A 59 -12.71 16.72 11.15
N ILE A 60 -11.62 17.26 10.63
CA ILE A 60 -10.45 16.51 10.16
C ILE A 60 -9.22 16.97 10.94
N ILE A 61 -8.52 16.04 11.60
CA ILE A 61 -7.30 16.37 12.33
C ILE A 61 -6.20 16.70 11.33
N PHE A 62 -5.56 17.86 11.49
CA PHE A 62 -4.33 18.17 10.76
C PHE A 62 -3.12 17.55 11.45
N GLY A 63 -2.36 16.76 10.70
CA GLY A 63 -1.12 16.12 11.13
C GLY A 63 0.11 16.64 10.38
N HIS A 64 1.27 16.55 11.01
CA HIS A 64 2.55 16.89 10.39
C HIS A 64 3.63 15.88 10.80
N GLN A 65 4.32 15.31 9.81
CA GLN A 65 5.48 14.44 10.00
C GLN A 65 6.66 15.24 10.56
N HIS A 66 7.40 14.69 11.53
CA HIS A 66 8.50 15.34 12.23
C HIS A 66 8.15 16.74 12.80
N ALA A 67 6.90 16.95 13.20
CA ALA A 67 6.37 18.28 13.53
C ALA A 67 7.17 19.08 14.57
N THR A 68 7.92 18.40 15.44
CA THR A 68 8.74 19.01 16.49
C THR A 68 10.22 18.63 16.44
N THR A 69 10.63 17.94 15.38
CA THR A 69 11.99 17.45 15.18
C THR A 69 12.61 17.92 13.87
N GLU A 70 11.81 18.37 12.89
CA GLU A 70 12.28 19.00 11.66
C GLU A 70 11.45 20.27 11.35
N GLY A 71 12.08 21.25 10.72
CA GLY A 71 11.46 22.54 10.41
C GLY A 71 12.50 23.57 9.95
N ILE A 72 12.08 24.48 9.09
CA ILE A 72 12.93 25.51 8.49
C ILE A 72 13.09 26.68 9.44
N ALA A 73 12.03 27.05 10.17
CA ALA A 73 12.04 28.17 11.11
C ALA A 73 12.23 27.76 12.59
N ILE A 74 12.41 26.47 12.87
CA ILE A 74 12.76 26.01 14.23
C ILE A 74 14.28 25.97 14.43
N THR A 75 14.71 26.16 15.67
CA THR A 75 16.13 26.13 16.08
C THR A 75 16.44 24.98 17.03
N ALA A 76 15.43 24.46 17.71
CA ALA A 76 15.51 23.27 18.55
C ALA A 76 14.77 22.13 17.86
N HIS A 77 15.42 20.96 17.79
CA HIS A 77 14.91 19.74 17.16
C HIS A 77 14.65 18.63 18.21
N ASP A 78 14.45 19.03 19.46
CA ASP A 78 14.36 18.15 20.63
C ASP A 78 12.91 17.90 21.08
N GLY A 79 11.93 18.28 20.26
CA GLY A 79 10.51 18.21 20.60
C GLY A 79 9.90 19.52 21.12
N SER A 80 10.70 20.56 21.38
CA SER A 80 10.23 21.79 22.06
C SER A 80 9.71 22.90 21.14
N GLN A 81 9.95 22.83 19.83
CA GLN A 81 9.51 23.84 18.85
C GLN A 81 8.81 23.13 17.69
N SER A 82 7.88 23.81 17.02
CA SER A 82 7.19 23.29 15.84
C SER A 82 7.06 24.33 14.75
N GLU A 83 7.23 23.91 13.49
CA GLU A 83 6.97 24.76 12.33
C GLU A 83 5.51 25.24 12.30
N VAL A 84 4.56 24.34 12.59
CA VAL A 84 3.12 24.64 12.61
C VAL A 84 2.84 25.72 13.66
N GLN A 85 3.43 25.58 14.85
CA GLN A 85 3.28 26.55 15.93
C GLN A 85 3.85 27.91 15.57
N ASN A 86 5.01 27.96 14.92
CA ASN A 86 5.57 29.21 14.42
C ASN A 86 4.68 29.86 13.34
N SER A 87 4.04 29.05 12.49
CA SER A 87 3.24 29.54 11.37
C SER A 87 1.88 30.08 11.77
N VAL A 88 1.11 29.32 12.56
CA VAL A 88 -0.30 29.63 12.90
C VAL A 88 -0.56 29.82 14.40
N GLY A 89 0.46 29.63 15.26
CA GLY A 89 0.34 29.85 16.70
C GLY A 89 -0.29 28.69 17.46
N ASP A 90 -0.40 27.52 16.84
CA ASP A 90 -0.90 26.27 17.45
C ASP A 90 -0.10 25.06 16.97
N LEU A 91 -0.14 23.96 17.72
CA LEU A 91 0.51 22.70 17.33
C LEU A 91 -0.41 21.88 16.40
N PRO A 92 0.12 20.95 15.58
CA PRO A 92 -0.75 20.04 14.84
C PRO A 92 -1.49 19.12 15.82
N GLY A 93 -2.70 18.68 15.46
CA GLY A 93 -3.46 17.74 16.28
C GLY A 93 -2.91 16.31 16.23
N MET A 94 -2.10 16.00 15.19
CA MET A 94 -1.41 14.74 15.01
C MET A 94 0.08 14.94 14.71
N PHE A 95 0.92 14.08 15.30
CA PHE A 95 2.36 14.13 15.18
C PHE A 95 2.87 12.81 14.60
N GLY A 96 3.54 12.89 13.45
CA GLY A 96 4.10 11.73 12.76
C GLY A 96 5.61 11.60 12.95
N TRP A 97 6.08 10.35 13.05
CA TRP A 97 7.50 9.96 12.97
C TRP A 97 7.65 8.71 12.12
N ASP A 98 8.89 8.30 11.85
CA ASP A 98 9.21 7.07 11.13
C ASP A 98 10.10 6.14 11.97
N THR A 99 10.04 4.84 11.69
CA THR A 99 10.97 3.84 12.28
C THR A 99 12.44 4.12 11.93
N LEU A 100 12.74 4.92 10.89
CA LEU A 100 14.07 5.49 10.66
C LEU A 100 14.64 6.22 11.88
N SER A 101 13.79 6.79 12.74
CA SER A 101 14.22 7.37 14.03
C SER A 101 14.80 6.31 14.96
N LEU A 102 14.23 5.09 15.01
CA LEU A 102 14.76 3.98 15.81
C LEU A 102 16.11 3.47 15.28
N GLU A 103 16.36 3.63 13.99
CA GLU A 103 17.64 3.31 13.36
C GLU A 103 18.69 4.43 13.51
N GLY A 104 18.32 5.59 14.06
CA GLY A 104 19.19 6.75 14.15
C GLY A 104 19.43 7.46 12.81
N LYS A 105 18.61 7.18 11.79
CA LYS A 105 18.71 7.78 10.45
C LYS A 105 17.94 9.11 10.35
N GLU A 106 16.93 9.30 11.19
CA GLU A 106 16.15 10.53 11.31
C GLU A 106 16.06 11.00 12.76
N LYS A 107 15.80 12.29 12.97
CA LYS A 107 15.61 12.86 14.31
C LYS A 107 14.27 12.37 14.90
N PRO A 108 14.22 12.09 16.21
CA PRO A 108 15.22 12.38 17.23
C PRO A 108 16.24 11.25 17.44
N GLY A 109 16.26 10.25 16.54
CA GLY A 109 17.24 9.18 16.55
C GLY A 109 18.69 9.69 16.51
N VAL A 110 19.59 8.92 17.11
CA VAL A 110 21.00 9.31 17.25
C VAL A 110 21.84 8.58 16.22
N TYR A 111 22.29 9.29 15.19
CA TYR A 111 23.19 8.72 14.18
C TYR A 111 24.49 8.19 14.81
N GLY A 112 24.79 6.91 14.55
CA GLY A 112 25.94 6.22 15.17
C GLY A 112 25.78 5.92 16.66
N GLY A 113 24.61 6.19 17.24
CA GLY A 113 24.23 5.80 18.59
C GLY A 113 23.82 4.33 18.71
N THR A 114 23.52 3.93 19.93
CA THR A 114 22.91 2.62 20.23
C THR A 114 21.41 2.61 19.91
N ALA A 115 20.84 1.43 19.68
CA ALA A 115 19.40 1.28 19.45
C ALA A 115 18.58 1.82 20.63
N GLU A 116 19.08 1.61 21.86
CA GLU A 116 18.48 2.10 23.09
C GLU A 116 18.44 3.63 23.14
N GLN A 117 19.52 4.30 22.73
CA GLN A 117 19.55 5.77 22.69
C GLN A 117 18.53 6.34 21.71
N SER A 118 18.47 5.79 20.49
CA SER A 118 17.48 6.22 19.50
C SER A 118 16.04 5.95 19.96
N ARG A 119 15.79 4.79 20.56
CA ARG A 119 14.49 4.48 21.18
C ARG A 119 14.14 5.48 22.27
N ASP A 120 15.04 5.74 23.22
CA ASP A 120 14.77 6.57 24.39
C ASP A 120 14.49 8.03 23.98
N GLU A 121 15.18 8.56 22.98
CA GLU A 121 14.89 9.89 22.42
C GLU A 121 13.55 9.94 21.70
N LEU A 122 13.21 8.90 20.91
CA LEU A 122 11.90 8.83 20.26
C LEU A 122 10.78 8.73 21.31
N VAL A 123 10.94 7.88 22.34
CA VAL A 123 10.01 7.77 23.47
C VAL A 123 9.83 9.12 24.15
N ARG A 124 10.93 9.84 24.42
CA ARG A 124 10.89 11.16 25.08
C ARG A 124 10.07 12.17 24.28
N VAL A 125 10.32 12.29 22.98
CA VAL A 125 9.63 13.27 22.12
C VAL A 125 8.17 12.89 21.91
N MET A 126 7.88 11.63 21.62
CA MET A 126 6.51 11.16 21.39
C MET A 126 5.66 11.24 22.66
N LYS A 127 6.25 10.94 23.84
CA LYS A 127 5.59 11.17 25.13
C LYS A 127 5.27 12.64 25.35
N SER A 128 6.18 13.56 25.01
CA SER A 128 5.92 15.00 25.13
C SER A 128 4.76 15.45 24.24
N ALA A 129 4.64 14.93 23.02
CA ALA A 129 3.50 15.22 22.14
C ALA A 129 2.18 14.62 22.68
N TYR A 130 2.24 13.40 23.26
CA TYR A 130 1.08 12.78 23.90
C TYR A 130 0.60 13.54 25.15
N GLU A 131 1.52 14.08 25.96
CA GLU A 131 1.18 14.89 27.13
C GLU A 131 0.54 16.23 26.76
N GLN A 132 0.79 16.70 25.53
CA GLN A 132 0.06 17.80 24.89
C GLN A 132 -1.27 17.32 24.29
N GLY A 133 -1.68 16.06 24.45
CA GLY A 133 -2.96 15.56 23.94
C GLY A 133 -2.96 15.18 22.45
N GLY A 134 -1.83 15.30 21.75
CA GLY A 134 -1.69 14.97 20.33
C GLY A 134 -1.91 13.50 20.02
N VAL A 135 -2.38 13.21 18.80
CA VAL A 135 -2.44 11.85 18.23
C VAL A 135 -1.08 11.48 17.65
N LEU A 136 -0.59 10.28 17.93
CA LEU A 136 0.74 9.84 17.49
C LEU A 136 0.64 8.87 16.31
N ALA A 137 1.48 9.08 15.29
CA ALA A 137 1.63 8.18 14.15
C ALA A 137 3.09 7.77 13.94
N LEU A 138 3.30 6.52 13.51
CA LEU A 138 4.60 5.95 13.19
C LEU A 138 4.53 5.23 11.83
N SER A 139 5.08 5.85 10.79
CA SER A 139 5.34 5.21 9.49
C SER A 139 6.57 4.31 9.58
N SER A 140 6.83 3.49 8.56
CA SER A 140 7.99 2.60 8.58
C SER A 140 8.68 2.48 7.23
N HIS A 141 9.73 3.28 7.04
CA HIS A 141 10.70 3.15 5.96
C HIS A 141 11.84 2.20 6.36
N MET A 142 11.72 0.95 5.92
CA MET A 142 12.57 -0.14 6.38
C MET A 142 13.85 -0.29 5.54
N PRO A 143 14.98 -0.74 6.11
CA PRO A 143 16.15 -1.11 5.31
C PRO A 143 15.82 -2.28 4.38
N ASN A 144 16.54 -2.36 3.26
CA ASN A 144 16.50 -3.57 2.43
C ASN A 144 17.29 -4.70 3.12
N PHE A 145 16.59 -5.74 3.56
CA PHE A 145 17.19 -6.85 4.33
C PHE A 145 18.08 -7.78 3.50
N VAL A 146 17.99 -7.73 2.17
CA VAL A 146 18.78 -8.55 1.24
C VAL A 146 20.09 -7.85 0.91
N THR A 147 20.03 -6.58 0.52
CA THR A 147 21.21 -5.82 0.06
C THR A 147 21.90 -5.02 1.17
N GLY A 148 21.17 -4.70 2.24
CA GLY A 148 21.60 -3.74 3.27
C GLY A 148 21.39 -2.28 2.90
N GLY A 149 20.75 -1.99 1.76
CA GLY A 149 20.38 -0.65 1.31
C GLY A 149 19.24 -0.02 2.12
N ASP A 150 18.77 1.14 1.66
CA ASP A 150 17.59 1.79 2.21
C ASP A 150 16.30 1.29 1.55
N PHE A 151 15.19 1.93 1.85
CA PHE A 151 13.86 1.61 1.35
C PHE A 151 13.69 1.84 -0.16
N TYR A 152 14.52 2.68 -0.79
CA TYR A 152 14.53 2.91 -2.24
C TYR A 152 15.39 1.90 -3.01
N ASP A 153 16.23 1.13 -2.33
CA ASP A 153 16.91 0.01 -2.96
C ASP A 153 15.92 -1.13 -3.17
N THR A 154 15.35 -1.22 -4.37
CA THR A 154 14.29 -2.19 -4.70
C THR A 154 14.80 -3.58 -5.11
N LYS A 155 16.09 -3.85 -4.96
CA LYS A 155 16.71 -5.10 -5.41
C LYS A 155 16.40 -6.26 -4.46
N GLY A 156 16.36 -7.47 -5.04
CA GLY A 156 16.41 -8.73 -4.29
C GLY A 156 15.06 -9.28 -3.81
N ASN A 157 13.92 -8.79 -4.33
CA ASN A 157 12.57 -9.32 -4.04
C ASN A 157 12.36 -9.60 -2.53
N VAL A 158 12.65 -8.58 -1.73
CA VAL A 158 12.93 -8.69 -0.29
C VAL A 158 11.86 -9.45 0.49
N ILE A 159 10.57 -9.26 0.16
CA ILE A 159 9.46 -9.92 0.87
C ILE A 159 9.62 -11.45 0.89
N SER A 160 10.01 -12.06 -0.24
CA SER A 160 10.20 -13.51 -0.33
C SER A 160 11.29 -14.05 0.61
N HIS A 161 12.29 -13.21 0.92
CA HIS A 161 13.38 -13.53 1.83
C HIS A 161 13.02 -13.31 3.30
N ILE A 162 12.09 -12.40 3.62
CA ILE A 162 11.72 -12.06 5.00
C ILE A 162 10.44 -12.76 5.50
N LEU A 163 9.63 -13.34 4.60
CA LEU A 163 8.48 -14.16 5.00
C LEU A 163 8.90 -15.40 5.82
N PRO A 164 8.00 -16.00 6.63
CA PRO A 164 8.29 -17.19 7.41
C PRO A 164 8.86 -18.35 6.57
N GLY A 165 10.14 -18.64 6.77
CA GLY A 165 10.88 -19.67 6.02
C GLY A 165 11.93 -19.12 5.06
N GLY A 166 11.91 -17.81 4.77
CA GLY A 166 12.97 -17.12 4.04
C GLY A 166 14.26 -16.98 4.85
N ASP A 167 15.37 -16.77 4.16
CA ASP A 167 16.73 -16.70 4.71
C ASP A 167 17.04 -15.36 5.42
N LYS A 168 16.20 -14.33 5.23
CA LYS A 168 16.26 -13.01 5.89
C LYS A 168 15.19 -12.80 6.95
N HIS A 169 14.43 -13.84 7.27
CA HIS A 169 13.35 -13.78 8.26
C HIS A 169 13.85 -13.37 9.65
N ALA A 170 15.06 -13.81 10.04
CA ALA A 170 15.63 -13.46 11.34
C ALA A 170 16.02 -11.97 11.43
N GLU A 171 16.55 -11.40 10.35
CA GLU A 171 16.88 -9.98 10.24
C GLU A 171 15.61 -9.12 10.30
N TYR A 172 14.51 -9.56 9.66
CA TYR A 172 13.23 -8.87 9.78
C TYR A 172 12.67 -8.93 11.21
N ASN A 173 12.76 -10.08 11.87
CA ASN A 173 12.35 -10.20 13.27
C ASN A 173 13.16 -9.30 14.20
N ALA A 174 14.46 -9.16 13.96
CA ALA A 174 15.30 -8.24 14.72
C ALA A 174 14.89 -6.77 14.50
N PHE A 175 14.36 -6.42 13.33
CA PHE A 175 13.78 -5.09 13.08
C PHE A 175 12.43 -4.92 13.81
N LEU A 176 11.54 -5.90 13.74
CA LEU A 176 10.28 -5.89 14.49
C LEU A 176 10.50 -5.86 16.01
N ASP A 177 11.55 -6.50 16.51
CA ASP A 177 11.95 -6.45 17.92
C ASP A 177 12.27 -5.01 18.36
N LYS A 178 12.90 -4.18 17.52
CA LYS A 178 13.15 -2.77 17.83
C LYS A 178 11.84 -1.97 17.93
N ILE A 179 10.89 -2.23 17.04
CA ILE A 179 9.58 -1.58 17.05
C ILE A 179 8.80 -1.99 18.30
N ALA A 180 8.78 -3.28 18.63
CA ALA A 180 8.14 -3.77 19.84
C ALA A 180 8.79 -3.21 21.11
N ASP A 181 10.12 -3.17 21.15
CA ASP A 181 10.85 -2.58 22.27
C ASP A 181 10.50 -1.11 22.46
N PHE A 182 10.42 -0.32 21.38
CA PHE A 182 9.89 1.04 21.43
C PHE A 182 8.46 1.10 21.97
N ALA A 183 7.54 0.32 21.41
CA ALA A 183 6.13 0.38 21.76
C ALA A 183 5.87 0.05 23.24
N LEU A 184 6.60 -0.92 23.79
CA LEU A 184 6.52 -1.35 25.19
C LEU A 184 7.17 -0.36 26.17
N HIS A 185 8.09 0.50 25.70
CA HIS A 185 8.71 1.57 26.49
C HIS A 185 7.96 2.91 26.40
N LEU A 186 7.12 3.10 25.37
CA LEU A 186 6.33 4.31 25.20
C LEU A 186 5.16 4.36 26.19
N LYS A 187 5.45 4.89 27.38
CA LYS A 187 4.52 4.95 28.52
C LYS A 187 4.40 6.34 29.10
N ASP A 188 3.20 6.66 29.57
CA ASP A 188 2.95 7.90 30.32
C ASP A 188 3.60 7.86 31.71
N ASP A 189 3.50 8.95 32.47
CA ASP A 189 4.04 9.03 33.83
C ASP A 189 3.37 8.06 34.84
N ARG A 190 2.24 7.45 34.47
CA ARG A 190 1.55 6.44 35.28
C ARG A 190 1.97 5.01 34.91
N GLY A 191 2.79 4.86 33.87
CA GLY A 191 3.21 3.56 33.35
C GLY A 191 2.21 2.92 32.38
N GLU A 192 1.19 3.65 31.95
CA GLU A 192 0.22 3.20 30.95
C GLU A 192 0.80 3.37 29.55
N GLU A 193 0.57 2.39 28.68
CA GLU A 193 1.09 2.43 27.30
C GLU A 193 0.37 3.51 26.48
N ILE A 194 1.16 4.28 25.73
CA ILE A 194 0.67 5.40 24.92
C ILE A 194 0.26 4.87 23.54
N PRO A 195 -0.95 5.19 23.04
CA PRO A 195 -1.40 4.75 21.72
C PRO A 195 -0.59 5.32 20.55
N VAL A 196 -0.35 4.51 19.52
CA VAL A 196 0.30 4.91 18.27
C VAL A 196 -0.44 4.32 17.08
N ILE A 197 -0.65 5.10 16.03
CA ILE A 197 -1.07 4.60 14.72
C ILE A 197 0.18 4.11 13.98
N PHE A 198 0.34 2.80 13.84
CA PHE A 198 1.47 2.19 13.13
C PHE A 198 1.08 1.85 11.68
N ARG A 199 1.89 2.32 10.73
CA ARG A 199 1.61 2.22 9.28
C ARG A 199 2.75 1.54 8.53
N PRO A 200 2.84 0.20 8.54
CA PRO A 200 3.87 -0.55 7.82
C PRO A 200 3.55 -0.66 6.33
N PHE A 201 4.60 -0.71 5.50
CA PHE A 201 4.51 -1.00 4.06
C PHE A 201 3.53 -0.12 3.24
N HIS A 202 3.44 1.16 3.56
CA HIS A 202 2.64 2.15 2.83
C HIS A 202 3.02 2.29 1.34
N GLU A 203 2.09 2.79 0.52
CA GLU A 203 2.27 3.02 -0.93
C GLU A 203 2.70 1.77 -1.74
N GLN A 204 2.40 0.59 -1.21
CA GLN A 204 2.79 -0.71 -1.75
C GLN A 204 2.35 -1.01 -3.19
N ASN A 205 1.38 -0.28 -3.73
CA ASN A 205 0.92 -0.42 -5.12
C ASN A 205 1.81 0.35 -6.10
N GLY A 206 2.70 1.21 -5.61
CA GLY A 206 3.77 1.84 -6.38
C GLY A 206 5.00 0.93 -6.54
N GLY A 207 6.03 1.46 -7.20
CA GLY A 207 7.27 0.74 -7.52
C GLY A 207 8.56 1.37 -6.97
N TRP A 208 8.46 2.39 -6.11
CA TRP A 208 9.61 3.11 -5.56
C TRP A 208 10.17 2.49 -4.27
N PHE A 209 9.39 1.69 -3.54
CA PHE A 209 9.87 0.95 -2.38
C PHE A 209 10.07 -0.53 -2.69
N TRP A 210 10.97 -1.20 -1.97
CA TRP A 210 11.25 -2.62 -2.19
C TRP A 210 10.07 -3.55 -1.88
N TRP A 211 9.07 -3.09 -1.13
CA TRP A 211 7.79 -3.80 -0.89
C TRP A 211 6.71 -3.47 -1.93
N GLY A 212 7.04 -2.63 -2.91
CA GLY A 212 6.17 -2.19 -3.99
C GLY A 212 5.76 -3.32 -4.94
N ALA A 213 4.72 -3.07 -5.73
CA ALA A 213 4.06 -4.05 -6.58
C ALA A 213 4.96 -4.84 -7.54
N PRO A 214 5.96 -4.24 -8.20
CA PRO A 214 6.84 -4.98 -9.10
C PRO A 214 7.70 -6.05 -8.44
N TYR A 215 7.88 -6.04 -7.12
CA TYR A 215 8.91 -6.83 -6.43
C TYR A 215 8.35 -8.01 -5.64
N ARG A 216 7.04 -8.28 -5.76
CA ARG A 216 6.28 -9.20 -4.90
C ARG A 216 4.86 -9.45 -5.41
N THR A 217 4.31 -10.64 -5.14
CA THR A 217 2.90 -10.91 -5.42
C THR A 217 1.96 -10.25 -4.40
N ASN A 218 0.69 -10.10 -4.74
CA ASN A 218 -0.32 -9.56 -3.82
C ASN A 218 -0.43 -10.41 -2.54
N GLU A 219 -0.38 -11.73 -2.67
CA GLU A 219 -0.39 -12.66 -1.54
C GLU A 219 0.83 -12.52 -0.64
N GLN A 220 2.02 -12.31 -1.22
CA GLN A 220 3.24 -12.06 -0.43
C GLN A 220 3.10 -10.79 0.40
N TYR A 221 2.51 -9.73 -0.16
CA TYR A 221 2.22 -8.50 0.58
C TYR A 221 1.24 -8.76 1.74
N ILE A 222 0.13 -9.42 1.44
CA ILE A 222 -0.91 -9.73 2.43
C ILE A 222 -0.30 -10.50 3.60
N GLU A 223 0.48 -11.55 3.31
CA GLU A 223 1.09 -12.38 4.35
C GLU A 223 2.19 -11.66 5.14
N ILE A 224 3.01 -10.80 4.53
CA ILE A 224 4.02 -10.05 5.31
C ILE A 224 3.37 -8.99 6.21
N TYR A 225 2.29 -8.36 5.76
CA TYR A 225 1.52 -7.45 6.59
C TYR A 225 0.90 -8.20 7.78
N ARG A 226 0.23 -9.33 7.53
CA ARG A 226 -0.31 -10.20 8.59
C ARG A 226 0.75 -10.65 9.57
N TYR A 227 1.89 -11.11 9.07
CA TYR A 227 3.02 -11.52 9.90
C TYR A 227 3.49 -10.40 10.83
N THR A 228 3.57 -9.18 10.31
CA THR A 228 4.00 -8.00 11.08
C THR A 228 3.06 -7.72 12.24
N VAL A 229 1.74 -7.72 11.99
CA VAL A 229 0.71 -7.55 13.02
C VAL A 229 0.78 -8.69 14.03
N GLU A 230 0.81 -9.94 13.59
CA GLU A 230 0.84 -11.11 14.48
C GLU A 230 2.12 -11.17 15.32
N TYR A 231 3.26 -10.81 14.75
CA TYR A 231 4.51 -10.80 15.49
C TYR A 231 4.45 -9.73 16.59
N LEU A 232 4.09 -8.50 16.26
CA LEU A 232 4.00 -7.41 17.24
C LEU A 232 2.92 -7.69 18.30
N ARG A 233 1.70 -8.05 17.88
CA ARG A 233 0.55 -8.30 18.75
C ARG A 233 0.68 -9.59 19.55
N ASP A 234 0.94 -10.72 18.89
CA ASP A 234 0.79 -12.06 19.50
C ASP A 234 2.11 -12.60 20.07
N VAL A 235 3.26 -12.25 19.47
CA VAL A 235 4.58 -12.73 19.93
C VAL A 235 5.23 -11.73 20.87
N LYS A 236 5.15 -10.44 20.57
CA LYS A 236 5.79 -9.37 21.35
C LYS A 236 4.86 -8.71 22.37
N GLY A 237 3.55 -8.92 22.28
CA GLY A 237 2.58 -8.40 23.25
C GLY A 237 2.40 -6.88 23.16
N VAL A 238 2.51 -6.31 21.97
CA VAL A 238 2.26 -4.89 21.72
C VAL A 238 0.75 -4.66 21.65
N HIS A 239 0.22 -3.90 22.62
CA HIS A 239 -1.22 -3.64 22.76
C HIS A 239 -1.60 -2.16 22.63
N ASN A 240 -0.64 -1.32 22.26
CA ASN A 240 -0.82 0.12 22.09
C ASN A 240 -0.84 0.59 20.63
N PHE A 241 -0.89 -0.32 19.66
CA PHE A 241 -0.96 0.03 18.24
C PHE A 241 -2.38 -0.01 17.67
N LEU A 242 -2.68 0.93 16.77
CA LEU A 242 -3.69 0.80 15.72
C LEU A 242 -2.96 0.61 14.38
N TYR A 243 -3.43 -0.29 13.53
CA TYR A 243 -2.75 -0.63 12.28
C TYR A 243 -3.40 0.05 11.06
N ALA A 244 -2.61 0.79 10.29
CA ALA A 244 -3.06 1.51 9.11
C ALA A 244 -2.57 0.87 7.80
N PHE A 245 -3.44 0.83 6.78
CA PHE A 245 -3.15 0.35 5.43
C PHE A 245 -3.42 1.49 4.44
N SER A 246 -2.38 1.95 3.71
CA SER A 246 -2.48 3.11 2.81
C SER A 246 -1.85 2.87 1.43
N PRO A 247 -2.62 2.38 0.45
CA PRO A 247 -2.22 2.45 -0.95
C PRO A 247 -2.11 3.90 -1.45
N ASN A 248 -1.23 4.13 -2.42
CA ASN A 248 -1.04 5.42 -3.09
C ASN A 248 -2.10 5.65 -4.19
N VAL A 249 -2.66 6.86 -4.29
CA VAL A 249 -3.64 7.23 -5.34
C VAL A 249 -3.00 7.35 -6.74
N PRO A 250 -3.78 7.25 -7.84
CA PRO A 250 -5.22 7.04 -7.90
C PRO A 250 -5.65 5.57 -7.88
N PHE A 251 -6.89 5.31 -7.47
CA PHE A 251 -7.49 3.96 -7.49
C PHE A 251 -8.44 3.75 -8.68
N ASN A 252 -8.64 4.78 -9.50
CA ASN A 252 -9.48 4.74 -10.70
C ASN A 252 -10.93 4.27 -10.42
N ASP A 253 -11.52 4.61 -9.26
CA ASP A 253 -12.86 4.12 -8.82
C ASP A 253 -12.97 2.61 -8.60
N SER A 254 -11.85 1.88 -8.57
CA SER A 254 -11.87 0.42 -8.47
C SER A 254 -11.65 -0.02 -7.04
N ARG A 255 -12.71 -0.61 -6.47
CA ARG A 255 -12.64 -1.33 -5.19
C ARG A 255 -11.62 -2.47 -5.26
N GLU A 256 -11.56 -3.18 -6.39
CA GLU A 256 -10.59 -4.26 -6.59
C GLU A 256 -9.15 -3.74 -6.52
N THR A 257 -8.87 -2.59 -7.13
CA THR A 257 -7.53 -1.98 -7.12
C THR A 257 -7.10 -1.61 -5.69
N TYR A 258 -7.98 -0.96 -4.91
CA TYR A 258 -7.67 -0.62 -3.52
C TYR A 258 -7.49 -1.86 -2.64
N LEU A 259 -8.33 -2.88 -2.83
CA LEU A 259 -8.35 -4.07 -1.98
C LEU A 259 -7.41 -5.19 -2.44
N ALA A 260 -6.71 -5.04 -3.56
CA ALA A 260 -5.87 -6.08 -4.17
C ALA A 260 -4.87 -6.69 -3.18
N THR A 261 -4.35 -5.87 -2.25
CA THR A 261 -3.38 -6.27 -1.22
C THR A 261 -3.90 -6.05 0.20
N TYR A 262 -5.22 -5.94 0.36
CA TYR A 262 -5.83 -5.70 1.66
C TYR A 262 -5.61 -6.90 2.60
N PRO A 263 -4.95 -6.71 3.77
CA PRO A 263 -4.59 -7.81 4.67
C PRO A 263 -5.80 -8.53 5.30
N GLY A 264 -6.97 -7.89 5.33
CA GLY A 264 -8.21 -8.39 5.93
C GLY A 264 -8.65 -7.57 7.15
N ASP A 265 -9.92 -7.73 7.51
CA ASP A 265 -10.59 -6.90 8.53
C ASP A 265 -9.99 -7.05 9.94
N ASP A 266 -9.35 -8.19 10.22
CA ASP A 266 -8.73 -8.53 11.52
C ASP A 266 -7.29 -8.00 11.67
N TYR A 267 -6.79 -7.27 10.67
CA TYR A 267 -5.40 -6.80 10.60
C TYR A 267 -5.28 -5.29 10.40
N VAL A 268 -6.39 -4.59 10.10
CA VAL A 268 -6.37 -3.18 9.74
C VAL A 268 -7.45 -2.42 10.49
N ASP A 269 -7.05 -1.40 11.26
CA ASP A 269 -7.95 -0.49 11.96
C ASP A 269 -8.29 0.75 11.13
N ILE A 270 -7.34 1.19 10.29
CA ILE A 270 -7.43 2.44 9.52
C ILE A 270 -7.21 2.16 8.03
N LEU A 271 -8.19 2.54 7.22
CA LEU A 271 -8.08 2.55 5.76
C LEU A 271 -7.61 3.94 5.31
N GLY A 272 -6.39 3.99 4.77
CA GLY A 272 -5.72 5.20 4.34
C GLY A 272 -5.65 5.35 2.82
N LEU A 273 -5.28 6.54 2.38
CA LEU A 273 -4.76 6.82 1.06
C LEU A 273 -3.63 7.86 1.17
N ASP A 274 -2.62 7.72 0.32
CA ASP A 274 -1.50 8.66 0.24
C ASP A 274 -1.61 9.43 -1.09
N ALA A 275 -1.59 10.77 -1.04
CA ALA A 275 -1.89 11.61 -2.20
C ALA A 275 -1.08 12.91 -2.29
N TYR A 276 -0.22 13.00 -3.30
CA TYR A 276 0.63 14.17 -3.53
C TYR A 276 0.27 14.94 -4.80
N TYR A 277 0.22 16.27 -4.68
CA TYR A 277 -0.03 17.21 -5.76
C TYR A 277 1.28 17.74 -6.35
N ASP A 278 1.38 17.82 -7.67
CA ASP A 278 2.58 18.26 -8.38
C ASP A 278 2.55 19.74 -8.82
N GLY A 279 1.42 20.43 -8.66
CA GLY A 279 1.25 21.83 -9.07
C GLY A 279 0.77 22.05 -10.51
N ASN A 280 0.42 21.00 -11.26
CA ASN A 280 0.18 21.13 -12.70
C ASN A 280 -1.26 20.92 -13.15
N THR A 281 -2.14 20.28 -12.37
CA THR A 281 -3.51 19.97 -12.83
C THR A 281 -4.60 20.27 -11.80
N SER A 282 -5.67 20.93 -12.22
CA SER A 282 -6.84 21.17 -11.35
C SER A 282 -7.68 19.92 -11.13
N VAL A 283 -7.60 18.94 -12.05
CA VAL A 283 -8.32 17.66 -11.98
C VAL A 283 -7.85 16.79 -10.80
N TRP A 284 -6.64 17.03 -10.29
CA TRP A 284 -6.10 16.32 -9.12
C TRP A 284 -7.04 16.38 -7.92
N TYR A 285 -7.61 17.55 -7.60
CA TYR A 285 -8.53 17.69 -6.47
C TYR A 285 -9.79 16.81 -6.63
N ASP A 286 -10.37 16.76 -7.83
CA ASP A 286 -11.54 15.92 -8.13
C ASP A 286 -11.21 14.43 -8.00
N ASN A 287 -10.00 14.02 -8.44
CA ASN A 287 -9.54 12.63 -8.32
C ASN A 287 -9.31 12.24 -6.85
N VAL A 288 -8.66 13.10 -6.05
CA VAL A 288 -8.47 12.83 -4.62
C VAL A 288 -9.79 12.73 -3.89
N VAL A 289 -10.77 13.59 -4.19
CA VAL A 289 -12.13 13.45 -3.64
C VAL A 289 -12.73 12.10 -4.04
N LYS A 290 -12.60 11.69 -5.29
CA LYS A 290 -13.12 10.41 -5.78
C LYS A 290 -12.52 9.21 -5.03
N ASP A 291 -11.20 9.19 -4.87
CA ASP A 291 -10.52 8.13 -4.15
C ASP A 291 -10.84 8.16 -2.64
N ALA A 292 -10.94 9.35 -2.03
CA ALA A 292 -11.38 9.52 -0.64
C ALA A 292 -12.79 8.95 -0.41
N ARG A 293 -13.73 9.17 -1.33
CA ARG A 293 -15.09 8.58 -1.26
C ARG A 293 -15.03 7.06 -1.22
N LEU A 294 -14.21 6.45 -2.08
CA LEU A 294 -14.03 5.01 -2.12
C LEU A 294 -13.51 4.47 -0.78
N VAL A 295 -12.46 5.09 -0.23
CA VAL A 295 -11.87 4.68 1.06
C VAL A 295 -12.88 4.84 2.21
N VAL A 296 -13.62 5.96 2.25
CA VAL A 296 -14.66 6.19 3.25
C VAL A 296 -15.73 5.11 3.20
N GLN A 297 -16.26 4.80 2.01
CA GLN A 297 -17.31 3.78 1.85
C GLN A 297 -16.83 2.40 2.29
N LEU A 298 -15.58 2.04 1.96
CA LEU A 298 -14.96 0.81 2.41
C LEU A 298 -14.78 0.77 3.93
N ALA A 299 -14.39 1.89 4.53
CA ALA A 299 -14.20 1.98 5.97
C ALA A 299 -15.54 1.86 6.72
N GLU A 300 -16.58 2.53 6.26
CA GLU A 300 -17.93 2.43 6.83
C GLU A 300 -18.48 1.00 6.74
N GLU A 301 -18.33 0.34 5.59
CA GLU A 301 -18.76 -1.05 5.39
C GLU A 301 -18.08 -2.02 6.37
N LYS A 302 -16.80 -1.77 6.67
CA LYS A 302 -15.95 -2.62 7.51
C LYS A 302 -15.88 -2.18 8.98
N GLY A 303 -16.57 -1.09 9.33
CA GLY A 303 -16.51 -0.48 10.66
C GLY A 303 -15.10 0.00 11.05
N LYS A 304 -14.33 0.50 10.07
CA LYS A 304 -12.95 1.00 10.21
C LYS A 304 -12.91 2.54 10.11
N VAL A 305 -11.75 3.11 10.38
CA VAL A 305 -11.52 4.56 10.30
C VAL A 305 -10.96 4.93 8.91
N PRO A 306 -11.57 5.85 8.15
CA PRO A 306 -10.98 6.37 6.93
C PRO A 306 -10.07 7.58 7.20
N ALA A 307 -8.96 7.67 6.47
CA ALA A 307 -7.99 8.76 6.64
C ALA A 307 -7.22 9.10 5.34
N LEU A 308 -6.78 10.34 5.24
CA LEU A 308 -5.79 10.78 4.25
C LEU A 308 -4.42 10.66 4.93
N THR A 309 -3.87 9.44 4.91
CA THR A 309 -2.70 9.04 5.70
C THR A 309 -1.45 9.84 5.34
N GLU A 310 -1.35 10.27 4.09
CA GLU A 310 -0.40 11.29 3.64
C GLU A 310 -1.05 12.22 2.61
N PHE A 311 -0.75 13.51 2.70
CA PHE A 311 -0.99 14.45 1.61
C PHE A 311 0.14 15.46 1.48
N GLY A 312 0.27 16.10 0.33
CA GLY A 312 1.21 17.21 0.21
C GLY A 312 1.26 17.82 -1.17
N TYR A 313 2.04 18.90 -1.26
CA TYR A 313 2.39 19.55 -2.53
C TYR A 313 3.89 19.36 -2.75
N SER A 314 4.28 18.39 -3.58
CA SER A 314 5.68 17.94 -3.73
C SER A 314 6.60 18.98 -4.38
N ASN A 315 6.05 20.01 -5.03
CA ASN A 315 6.81 21.03 -5.75
C ASN A 315 6.71 22.42 -5.11
N VAL A 316 6.46 22.49 -3.81
CA VAL A 316 6.56 23.76 -3.07
C VAL A 316 8.00 24.24 -3.11
N LYS A 317 8.17 25.53 -3.42
CA LYS A 317 9.47 26.19 -3.49
C LYS A 317 9.51 27.30 -2.46
N PRO A 318 10.69 27.68 -1.96
CA PRO A 318 10.81 28.88 -1.10
C PRO A 318 10.19 30.15 -1.71
N THR A 319 10.13 30.22 -3.04
CA THR A 319 9.50 31.29 -3.84
C THR A 319 9.10 30.73 -5.21
N GLY A 320 7.97 31.18 -5.76
CA GLY A 320 7.53 30.81 -7.12
C GLY A 320 6.79 29.47 -7.18
N THR A 321 6.23 29.02 -6.07
CA THR A 321 5.21 27.99 -5.97
C THR A 321 4.01 28.38 -6.82
N LYS A 322 3.54 27.44 -7.65
CA LYS A 322 2.54 27.73 -8.69
C LYS A 322 1.14 27.91 -8.11
N ASP A 323 0.71 26.99 -7.25
CA ASP A 323 -0.60 27.06 -6.60
C ASP A 323 -0.46 27.62 -5.19
N LEU A 324 -0.91 28.86 -4.99
CA LEU A 324 -0.90 29.55 -3.69
C LEU A 324 -2.18 29.34 -2.87
N GLN A 325 -3.08 28.45 -3.30
CA GLN A 325 -4.36 28.17 -2.64
C GLN A 325 -4.53 26.67 -2.37
N PHE A 326 -3.43 25.93 -2.26
CA PHE A 326 -3.43 24.48 -2.18
C PHE A 326 -4.22 23.94 -0.98
N TYR A 327 -3.97 24.45 0.23
CA TYR A 327 -4.58 23.93 1.46
C TYR A 327 -6.08 24.19 1.49
N THR A 328 -6.50 25.43 1.22
CA THR A 328 -7.93 25.78 1.25
C THR A 328 -8.71 25.13 0.11
N ARG A 329 -8.10 24.92 -1.07
CA ARG A 329 -8.74 24.18 -2.18
C ARG A 329 -8.92 22.71 -1.86
N LEU A 330 -7.89 22.03 -1.37
CA LEU A 330 -7.99 20.63 -0.98
C LEU A 330 -9.03 20.45 0.13
N LEU A 331 -8.95 21.28 1.18
CA LEU A 331 -9.92 21.25 2.28
C LEU A 331 -11.35 21.46 1.77
N SER A 332 -11.56 22.45 0.90
CA SER A 332 -12.88 22.74 0.32
C SER A 332 -13.38 21.59 -0.55
N ALA A 333 -12.52 20.96 -1.34
CA ALA A 333 -12.89 19.82 -2.18
C ALA A 333 -13.36 18.64 -1.33
N LEU A 334 -12.61 18.29 -0.28
CA LEU A 334 -12.95 17.21 0.65
C LEU A 334 -14.19 17.53 1.48
N LYS A 335 -14.23 18.70 2.13
CA LYS A 335 -15.31 19.11 3.05
C LYS A 335 -16.66 19.25 2.36
N ASN A 336 -16.69 19.66 1.09
CA ASN A 336 -17.95 19.87 0.36
C ASN A 336 -18.53 18.58 -0.24
N ASP A 337 -17.77 17.47 -0.27
CA ASP A 337 -18.32 16.17 -0.66
C ASP A 337 -18.82 15.41 0.59
N PRO A 338 -20.08 14.93 0.60
CA PRO A 338 -20.69 14.32 1.78
C PRO A 338 -20.05 13.01 2.23
N GLU A 339 -19.33 12.33 1.34
CA GLU A 339 -18.61 11.10 1.65
C GLU A 339 -17.14 11.42 1.98
N ALA A 340 -16.43 12.17 1.13
CA ALA A 340 -15.02 12.50 1.40
C ALA A 340 -14.81 13.32 2.70
N SER A 341 -15.81 14.11 3.11
CA SER A 341 -15.82 14.81 4.42
C SER A 341 -15.90 13.89 5.65
N LYS A 342 -15.90 12.56 5.47
CA LYS A 342 -15.81 11.61 6.58
C LYS A 342 -14.39 11.16 6.89
N LEU A 343 -13.38 11.60 6.11
CA LEU A 343 -11.98 11.43 6.49
C LEU A 343 -11.71 12.05 7.88
N THR A 344 -10.99 11.32 8.72
CA THR A 344 -10.84 11.67 10.16
C THR A 344 -9.55 12.43 10.47
N TYR A 345 -8.51 12.22 9.67
CA TYR A 345 -7.28 13.01 9.73
C TYR A 345 -6.64 13.13 8.35
N MET A 346 -5.79 14.14 8.21
CA MET A 346 -4.90 14.35 7.07
C MET A 346 -3.50 14.75 7.57
N LEU A 347 -2.48 13.97 7.21
CA LEU A 347 -1.11 14.20 7.66
C LEU A 347 -0.22 14.66 6.50
N THR A 348 0.43 15.81 6.63
CA THR A 348 1.40 16.31 5.64
C THR A 348 2.83 15.90 6.00
N TRP A 349 3.72 15.87 5.01
CA TRP A 349 5.09 15.36 5.17
C TRP A 349 6.04 16.36 5.87
N ALA A 350 7.30 15.96 6.06
CA ALA A 350 8.25 16.66 6.91
C ALA A 350 8.98 17.82 6.22
N ASN A 351 9.18 18.91 6.97
CA ASN A 351 10.02 20.05 6.56
C ASN A 351 11.53 19.79 6.74
N PHE A 352 12.13 18.87 5.99
CA PHE A 352 13.57 18.56 6.09
C PHE A 352 14.49 19.72 5.65
N GLY A 353 14.01 20.62 4.79
CA GLY A 353 14.79 21.74 4.26
C GLY A 353 14.09 22.45 3.12
N THR A 354 14.77 23.37 2.44
CA THR A 354 14.17 24.17 1.35
C THR A 354 13.77 23.39 0.11
N ASP A 355 14.26 22.15 -0.02
CA ASP A 355 13.88 21.21 -1.09
C ASP A 355 12.77 20.23 -0.65
N SER A 356 12.28 20.36 0.58
CA SER A 356 11.22 19.52 1.19
C SER A 356 10.36 20.40 2.11
N ILE A 357 9.42 21.16 1.52
CA ILE A 357 8.54 22.09 2.24
C ILE A 357 7.09 21.59 2.14
N PHE A 358 6.50 21.24 3.28
CA PHE A 358 5.15 20.69 3.38
C PHE A 358 4.26 21.43 4.38
N VAL A 359 4.86 22.28 5.22
CA VAL A 359 4.17 23.33 6.01
C VAL A 359 4.85 24.65 5.70
N PRO A 360 4.12 25.72 5.29
CA PRO A 360 4.74 27.00 5.02
C PRO A 360 5.27 27.60 6.32
N TYR A 361 6.49 28.13 6.30
CA TYR A 361 7.15 28.72 7.46
C TYR A 361 6.87 30.21 7.62
N ARG A 362 6.97 30.69 8.86
CA ARG A 362 6.96 32.10 9.24
C ARG A 362 8.32 32.50 9.79
N ASN A 363 8.84 33.68 9.41
CA ASN A 363 10.10 34.25 9.90
C ASN A 363 11.30 33.28 9.84
N ALA A 364 11.45 32.54 8.74
CA ALA A 364 12.56 31.62 8.58
C ALA A 364 13.93 32.34 8.59
N PRO A 365 15.00 31.67 9.06
CA PRO A 365 16.35 32.23 9.09
C PRO A 365 16.92 32.47 7.68
N ASN A 366 18.14 33.02 7.62
CA ASN A 366 18.93 33.19 6.38
C ASN A 366 18.32 34.12 5.31
N GLY A 367 17.48 35.07 5.73
CA GLY A 367 16.91 36.07 4.84
C GLY A 367 15.69 35.59 4.05
N LEU A 368 15.14 34.43 4.42
CA LEU A 368 13.82 34.00 3.95
C LEU A 368 12.74 34.87 4.60
N SER A 369 11.85 35.44 3.79
CA SER A 369 10.62 36.05 4.30
C SER A 369 9.63 34.97 4.71
N ASP A 370 8.47 35.37 5.24
CA ASP A 370 7.32 34.47 5.34
C ASP A 370 7.09 33.76 3.99
N HIS A 371 6.82 32.46 4.06
CA HIS A 371 6.59 31.65 2.87
C HIS A 371 5.30 32.10 2.16
N GLU A 372 5.27 32.08 0.83
CA GLU A 372 4.16 32.60 0.02
C GLU A 372 2.83 31.83 0.18
N LEU A 373 2.88 30.56 0.60
CA LEU A 373 1.70 29.77 0.99
C LEU A 373 1.21 30.04 2.43
N LEU A 374 1.93 30.81 3.24
CA LEU A 374 1.56 31.04 4.63
C LEU A 374 0.16 31.66 4.82
N PRO A 375 -0.30 32.61 3.98
CA PRO A 375 -1.68 33.11 4.08
C PRO A 375 -2.73 32.01 3.88
N ASP A 376 -2.56 31.15 2.87
CA ASP A 376 -3.48 30.05 2.58
C ASP A 376 -3.51 29.01 3.70
N PHE A 377 -2.35 28.66 4.27
CA PHE A 377 -2.30 27.77 5.43
C PHE A 377 -2.89 28.39 6.70
N THR A 378 -2.81 29.72 6.84
CA THR A 378 -3.47 30.43 7.94
C THR A 378 -5.00 30.38 7.79
N ASP A 379 -5.51 30.51 6.56
CA ASP A 379 -6.93 30.38 6.25
C ASP A 379 -7.41 28.93 6.43
N PHE A 380 -6.58 27.94 6.06
CA PHE A 380 -6.82 26.52 6.34
C PHE A 380 -6.97 26.26 7.85
N TYR A 381 -6.02 26.74 8.66
CA TYR A 381 -6.08 26.64 10.13
C TYR A 381 -7.31 27.33 10.73
N ALA A 382 -7.76 28.45 10.15
CA ALA A 382 -8.92 29.18 10.63
C ALA A 382 -10.26 28.51 10.29
N ASP A 383 -10.28 27.49 9.42
CA ASP A 383 -11.50 26.77 9.06
C ASP A 383 -11.92 25.86 10.22
N PRO A 384 -13.16 25.98 10.74
CA PRO A 384 -13.62 25.22 11.91
C PRO A 384 -13.74 23.71 11.65
N TYR A 385 -13.59 23.27 10.40
CA TYR A 385 -13.55 21.85 10.07
C TYR A 385 -12.17 21.24 10.27
N THR A 386 -11.11 22.03 10.38
CA THR A 386 -9.77 21.53 10.71
C THR A 386 -9.57 21.51 12.23
N ALA A 387 -9.07 20.40 12.75
CA ALA A 387 -8.75 20.24 14.16
C ALA A 387 -7.22 20.23 14.35
N PHE A 388 -6.73 21.19 15.13
CA PHE A 388 -5.34 21.28 15.57
C PHE A 388 -5.24 20.81 17.03
N ASP A 389 -4.09 21.00 17.66
CA ASP A 389 -3.81 20.53 19.03
C ASP A 389 -4.89 20.96 20.04
N ARG A 390 -5.36 22.21 20.00
CA ARG A 390 -6.40 22.69 20.93
C ARG A 390 -7.72 21.96 20.79
N GLU A 391 -8.19 21.72 19.57
CA GLU A 391 -9.44 21.00 19.31
C GLU A 391 -9.31 19.54 19.75
N VAL A 392 -8.18 18.89 19.43
CA VAL A 392 -7.89 17.51 19.85
C VAL A 392 -7.82 17.40 21.37
N GLN A 393 -7.10 18.29 22.06
CA GLN A 393 -7.05 18.34 23.52
C GLN A 393 -8.44 18.50 24.13
N ALA A 394 -9.25 19.41 23.60
CA ALA A 394 -10.61 19.65 24.09
C ALA A 394 -11.50 18.41 23.96
N ALA A 395 -11.25 17.57 22.94
CA ALA A 395 -12.01 16.34 22.70
C ALA A 395 -11.60 15.15 23.59
N GLN A 396 -10.45 15.22 24.28
CA GLN A 396 -9.96 14.19 25.20
C GLN A 396 -9.93 12.77 24.56
N PRO A 397 -9.12 12.57 23.50
CA PRO A 397 -9.16 11.38 22.63
C PRO A 397 -8.89 10.06 23.36
N TYR A 398 -8.31 10.10 24.55
CA TYR A 398 -7.88 8.94 25.34
C TYR A 398 -8.82 8.58 26.51
N ASP A 399 -9.94 9.29 26.67
CA ASP A 399 -10.84 9.13 27.81
C ASP A 399 -12.15 8.37 27.55
N LEU A 400 -12.45 8.03 26.29
CA LEU A 400 -13.62 7.25 25.94
C LEU A 400 -13.56 5.84 26.56
N ARG A 401 -14.73 5.32 26.94
CA ARG A 401 -14.86 3.97 27.53
C ARG A 401 -15.53 3.05 26.54
N VAL A 402 -14.73 2.20 25.90
CA VAL A 402 -15.13 1.35 24.79
C VAL A 402 -14.62 -0.07 25.03
N LYS A 403 -15.39 -1.06 24.59
CA LYS A 403 -15.00 -2.47 24.62
C LYS A 403 -14.58 -2.93 23.22
N THR A 404 -13.76 -3.96 23.16
CA THR A 404 -13.46 -4.66 21.92
C THR A 404 -14.49 -5.77 21.67
N GLU A 405 -14.78 -6.01 20.40
CA GLU A 405 -15.52 -7.20 19.98
C GLU A 405 -14.69 -8.45 20.21
N GLN A 406 -15.36 -9.61 20.27
CA GLN A 406 -14.66 -10.88 20.32
C GLN A 406 -14.41 -11.34 18.89
N GLU A 407 -13.14 -11.59 18.56
CA GLU A 407 -12.78 -12.07 17.23
C GLU A 407 -13.30 -13.48 16.93
N GLN A 408 -13.61 -13.70 15.66
CA GLN A 408 -14.02 -15.01 15.17
C GLN A 408 -12.80 -15.88 14.89
N PRO A 409 -12.92 -17.21 15.04
CA PRO A 409 -11.87 -18.14 14.62
C PRO A 409 -11.45 -17.91 13.16
N PHE A 410 -10.18 -17.53 12.96
CA PHE A 410 -9.61 -17.27 11.64
C PHE A 410 -8.49 -18.26 11.32
N LEU A 411 -8.46 -18.76 10.08
CA LEU A 411 -7.42 -19.66 9.58
C LEU A 411 -6.82 -19.07 8.31
N HIS A 412 -5.49 -19.05 8.25
CA HIS A 412 -4.78 -18.75 7.02
C HIS A 412 -3.52 -19.60 6.82
N ILE A 413 -3.22 -19.92 5.57
CA ILE A 413 -2.02 -20.62 5.13
C ILE A 413 -0.95 -19.57 4.86
N VAL A 414 0.13 -19.64 5.63
CA VAL A 414 1.24 -18.68 5.64
C VAL A 414 2.28 -19.02 4.59
N SER A 415 2.57 -20.33 4.43
CA SER A 415 3.48 -20.81 3.39
C SER A 415 3.06 -22.22 2.95
N PRO A 416 3.05 -22.53 1.64
CA PRO A 416 3.16 -21.58 0.54
C PRO A 416 1.96 -20.61 0.50
N THR A 417 2.15 -19.42 -0.06
CA THR A 417 1.06 -18.47 -0.30
C THR A 417 0.22 -18.92 -1.52
N ASN A 418 -0.97 -18.33 -1.69
CA ASN A 418 -1.76 -18.62 -2.88
C ASN A 418 -0.99 -18.23 -4.16
N ASN A 419 -1.13 -19.07 -5.19
CA ASN A 419 -0.41 -19.04 -6.46
C ASN A 419 1.12 -19.15 -6.39
N GLU A 420 1.71 -19.50 -5.25
CA GLU A 420 3.15 -19.74 -5.14
C GLU A 420 3.58 -21.02 -5.86
N THR A 421 4.79 -21.01 -6.42
CA THR A 421 5.44 -22.19 -7.01
C THR A 421 6.36 -22.85 -5.98
N VAL A 422 6.06 -24.09 -5.60
CA VAL A 422 6.89 -24.92 -4.71
C VAL A 422 7.78 -25.88 -5.51
N ARG A 423 8.96 -26.22 -4.95
CA ARG A 423 9.94 -27.10 -5.61
C ARG A 423 9.52 -28.58 -5.55
N LEU A 424 9.86 -29.33 -6.61
CA LEU A 424 9.71 -30.79 -6.68
C LEU A 424 10.87 -31.54 -6.05
N SER A 425 12.06 -30.95 -6.14
CA SER A 425 13.33 -31.54 -5.72
C SER A 425 13.53 -31.50 -4.20
N GLU A 426 12.82 -30.62 -3.49
CA GLU A 426 12.99 -30.39 -2.06
C GLU A 426 11.65 -30.30 -1.32
N PRO A 427 11.54 -30.80 -0.07
CA PRO A 427 10.32 -30.67 0.71
C PRO A 427 10.07 -29.21 1.10
N SER A 428 8.85 -28.74 0.87
CA SER A 428 8.38 -27.44 1.34
C SER A 428 7.80 -27.53 2.74
N THR A 429 7.98 -26.48 3.55
CA THR A 429 7.34 -26.40 4.87
C THR A 429 5.99 -25.72 4.76
N LEU A 430 4.91 -26.48 4.96
CA LEU A 430 3.58 -25.91 5.15
C LEU A 430 3.52 -25.20 6.49
N ARG A 431 3.06 -23.95 6.52
CA ARG A 431 2.78 -23.18 7.74
C ARG A 431 1.34 -22.70 7.71
N VAL A 432 0.63 -22.93 8.80
CA VAL A 432 -0.76 -22.53 8.97
C VAL A 432 -0.88 -21.79 10.28
N ARG A 433 -1.47 -20.61 10.22
CA ARG A 433 -1.82 -19.80 11.39
C ARG A 433 -3.31 -19.92 11.66
N ILE A 434 -3.64 -20.04 12.94
CA ILE A 434 -5.02 -20.10 13.40
C ILE A 434 -5.16 -19.19 14.62
N LEU A 435 -6.07 -18.23 14.54
CA LEU A 435 -6.35 -17.24 15.56
C LEU A 435 -7.67 -17.56 16.28
N ASP A 436 -7.79 -17.10 17.52
CA ASP A 436 -9.04 -17.05 18.31
C ASP A 436 -9.82 -18.37 18.43
N ALA A 437 -9.09 -19.50 18.39
CA ALA A 437 -9.68 -20.82 18.31
C ALA A 437 -9.02 -21.85 19.23
N LYS A 438 -9.84 -22.73 19.82
CA LYS A 438 -9.36 -23.92 20.53
C LYS A 438 -9.31 -25.09 19.56
N ILE A 439 -8.10 -25.51 19.20
CA ILE A 439 -7.87 -26.51 18.15
C ILE A 439 -7.94 -27.94 18.72
N ASP A 440 -8.58 -28.84 17.97
CA ASP A 440 -8.53 -30.29 18.17
C ASP A 440 -7.44 -30.93 17.27
N ARG A 441 -7.55 -30.73 15.94
CA ARG A 441 -6.52 -31.13 14.97
C ARG A 441 -6.52 -30.21 13.75
N VAL A 442 -5.39 -30.15 13.06
CA VAL A 442 -5.22 -29.43 11.80
C VAL A 442 -4.69 -30.40 10.76
N THR A 443 -5.23 -30.34 9.55
CA THR A 443 -4.87 -31.26 8.47
C THR A 443 -4.74 -30.55 7.12
N TYR A 444 -3.96 -31.11 6.20
CA TYR A 444 -3.93 -30.71 4.80
C TYR A 444 -4.24 -31.89 3.86
N GLN A 445 -4.69 -31.55 2.66
CA GLN A 445 -4.97 -32.46 1.54
C GLN A 445 -4.57 -31.78 0.23
N THR A 446 -4.25 -32.56 -0.80
CA THR A 446 -3.99 -32.05 -2.16
C THR A 446 -4.96 -32.68 -3.16
N ARG A 447 -4.98 -32.20 -4.41
CA ARG A 447 -5.82 -32.80 -5.47
C ARG A 447 -5.51 -34.27 -5.73
N THR A 448 -4.22 -34.64 -5.69
CA THR A 448 -3.76 -36.00 -5.96
C THR A 448 -3.80 -36.90 -4.73
N ASP A 449 -3.91 -36.32 -3.53
CA ASP A 449 -4.03 -37.06 -2.28
C ASP A 449 -5.14 -36.49 -1.38
N ALA A 450 -6.30 -37.14 -1.45
CA ALA A 450 -7.46 -36.82 -0.61
C ALA A 450 -7.33 -37.33 0.83
N THR A 451 -6.19 -37.88 1.25
CA THR A 451 -5.96 -38.29 2.64
C THR A 451 -5.65 -37.06 3.50
N GLU A 452 -6.32 -36.93 4.65
CA GLU A 452 -6.02 -35.85 5.59
C GLU A 452 -4.69 -36.10 6.33
N HIS A 453 -3.67 -35.34 5.98
CA HIS A 453 -2.36 -35.36 6.62
C HIS A 453 -2.29 -34.38 7.76
N LYS A 454 -1.78 -34.81 8.91
CA LYS A 454 -1.75 -33.99 10.13
C LYS A 454 -0.67 -32.92 10.07
N LEU A 455 -1.02 -31.69 10.47
CA LEU A 455 -0.05 -30.66 10.85
C LEU A 455 0.16 -30.66 12.37
N THR A 456 1.38 -30.35 12.79
CA THR A 456 1.76 -30.26 14.21
C THR A 456 2.23 -28.87 14.56
N ARG A 457 1.92 -28.40 15.77
CA ARG A 457 2.39 -27.11 16.24
C ARG A 457 3.93 -27.05 16.24
N ASP A 458 4.49 -25.95 15.77
CA ASP A 458 5.93 -25.70 15.79
C ASP A 458 6.45 -25.48 17.23
N ARG A 459 7.78 -25.33 17.37
CA ARG A 459 8.43 -25.20 18.69
C ARG A 459 8.04 -23.90 19.38
N GLN A 460 7.91 -22.82 18.62
CA GLN A 460 7.57 -21.48 19.09
C GLN A 460 6.07 -21.37 19.44
N GLY A 461 5.24 -22.26 18.91
CA GLY A 461 3.81 -22.27 19.12
C GLY A 461 3.03 -21.35 18.19
N MET A 462 3.67 -20.70 17.22
CA MET A 462 3.03 -19.73 16.34
C MET A 462 2.24 -20.41 15.23
N TYR A 463 2.78 -21.49 14.65
CA TYR A 463 2.21 -22.16 13.48
C TYR A 463 1.90 -23.63 13.72
N TYR A 464 0.97 -24.16 12.93
CA TYR A 464 0.86 -25.58 12.63
C TYR A 464 1.64 -25.86 11.36
N THR A 465 2.53 -26.85 11.39
CA THR A 465 3.45 -27.13 10.29
C THR A 465 3.43 -28.59 9.86
N ALA A 466 3.74 -28.83 8.59
CA ALA A 466 4.06 -30.14 8.04
C ALA A 466 5.13 -30.01 6.94
N SER A 467 5.94 -31.05 6.77
CA SER A 467 6.82 -31.17 5.61
C SER A 467 6.00 -31.75 4.46
N TRP A 468 5.92 -31.05 3.35
CA TRP A 468 5.20 -31.48 2.16
C TRP A 468 6.14 -31.57 0.96
N GLN A 469 6.24 -32.77 0.39
CA GLN A 469 6.87 -32.99 -0.90
C GLN A 469 5.78 -33.12 -1.97
N PRO A 470 5.67 -32.18 -2.92
CA PRO A 470 4.73 -32.31 -4.02
C PRO A 470 5.02 -33.55 -4.89
N ASP A 471 3.97 -34.18 -5.38
CA ASP A 471 4.07 -35.27 -6.36
C ASP A 471 4.50 -34.71 -7.72
N ALA A 472 5.43 -35.37 -8.41
CA ALA A 472 5.90 -34.96 -9.75
C ALA A 472 4.78 -34.86 -10.79
N THR A 473 3.68 -35.57 -10.61
CA THR A 473 2.47 -35.47 -11.46
C THR A 473 1.78 -34.11 -11.37
N LEU A 474 2.14 -33.25 -10.41
CA LEU A 474 1.59 -31.90 -10.24
C LEU A 474 2.36 -30.82 -11.03
N ALA A 475 3.41 -31.18 -11.77
CA ALA A 475 4.30 -30.22 -12.42
C ALA A 475 3.65 -29.39 -13.55
N GLU A 476 2.58 -29.88 -14.16
CA GLU A 476 2.02 -29.27 -15.39
C GLU A 476 0.76 -28.42 -15.14
N ASP A 477 -0.03 -28.75 -14.11
CA ASP A 477 -1.22 -27.99 -13.72
C ASP A 477 -1.13 -27.65 -12.23
N GLY A 478 -1.48 -26.42 -11.85
CA GLY A 478 -1.56 -26.07 -10.45
C GLY A 478 -2.44 -27.06 -9.66
N THR A 479 -2.10 -27.33 -8.40
CA THR A 479 -2.93 -28.13 -7.48
C THR A 479 -3.59 -27.25 -6.42
N PRO A 480 -4.88 -27.46 -6.10
CA PRO A 480 -5.42 -26.96 -4.85
C PRO A 480 -4.73 -27.66 -3.66
N LEU A 481 -4.32 -26.87 -2.68
CA LEU A 481 -3.93 -27.27 -1.33
C LEU A 481 -5.06 -26.87 -0.38
N ILE A 482 -5.66 -27.85 0.28
CA ILE A 482 -6.79 -27.64 1.19
C ILE A 482 -6.32 -27.86 2.61
N VAL A 483 -6.44 -26.85 3.47
CA VAL A 483 -6.17 -26.95 4.91
C VAL A 483 -7.48 -26.88 5.68
N LYS A 484 -7.62 -27.76 6.66
CA LYS A 484 -8.75 -27.80 7.59
C LYS A 484 -8.27 -27.73 9.03
N ALA A 485 -8.91 -26.89 9.84
CA ALA A 485 -8.77 -26.90 11.29
C ALA A 485 -10.07 -27.32 11.97
N TYR A 486 -10.01 -28.45 12.67
CA TYR A 486 -11.09 -28.95 13.49
C TYR A 486 -10.98 -28.31 14.88
N LEU A 487 -12.00 -27.56 15.26
CA LEU A 487 -12.06 -26.87 16.54
C LEU A 487 -12.74 -27.75 17.60
N LYS A 488 -12.39 -27.56 18.87
CA LYS A 488 -12.96 -28.33 20.00
C LYS A 488 -14.46 -28.13 20.20
N ASN A 489 -15.03 -27.07 19.62
CA ASN A 489 -16.47 -26.81 19.62
C ASN A 489 -17.22 -27.51 18.47
N GLY A 490 -16.52 -28.26 17.61
CA GLY A 490 -17.08 -28.97 16.46
C GLY A 490 -17.10 -28.18 15.14
N GLN A 491 -16.74 -26.88 15.16
CA GLN A 491 -16.58 -26.09 13.93
C GLN A 491 -15.34 -26.57 13.15
N VAL A 492 -15.41 -26.47 11.82
CA VAL A 492 -14.27 -26.75 10.93
C VAL A 492 -14.00 -25.51 10.10
N LEU A 493 -12.82 -24.92 10.28
CA LEU A 493 -12.32 -23.87 9.39
C LEU A 493 -11.65 -24.54 8.19
N THR A 494 -11.86 -23.99 6.99
CA THR A 494 -11.25 -24.52 5.76
C THR A 494 -10.72 -23.36 4.92
N GLN A 495 -9.50 -23.50 4.42
CA GLN A 495 -8.98 -22.64 3.36
C GLN A 495 -8.43 -23.53 2.24
N THR A 496 -8.66 -23.10 1.01
CA THR A 496 -8.07 -23.70 -0.18
C THR A 496 -7.24 -22.63 -0.87
N ILE A 497 -6.01 -22.95 -1.20
CA ILE A 497 -5.16 -22.13 -2.06
C ILE A 497 -4.76 -22.93 -3.28
N GLN A 498 -4.45 -22.24 -4.36
CA GLN A 498 -3.87 -22.79 -5.56
C GLN A 498 -2.35 -22.72 -5.45
N VAL A 499 -1.64 -23.81 -5.72
CA VAL A 499 -0.17 -23.83 -5.71
C VAL A 499 0.36 -24.50 -6.96
N TYR A 500 1.51 -24.05 -7.42
CA TYR A 500 2.18 -24.59 -8.60
C TYR A 500 3.42 -25.35 -8.18
N VAL A 501 3.88 -26.23 -9.06
CA VAL A 501 4.96 -27.15 -8.74
C VAL A 501 5.97 -27.12 -9.89
N SER A 502 7.21 -26.79 -9.58
CA SER A 502 8.29 -26.67 -10.57
C SER A 502 9.64 -26.63 -9.88
N ASP A 503 10.65 -27.28 -10.47
CA ASP A 503 12.06 -27.04 -10.11
C ASP A 503 12.69 -25.90 -10.94
N SER A 504 12.01 -25.47 -12.01
CA SER A 504 12.40 -24.31 -12.80
C SER A 504 11.82 -23.04 -12.17
N ASP A 505 12.67 -22.04 -12.01
CA ASP A 505 12.33 -20.73 -11.42
C ASP A 505 11.66 -19.78 -12.44
N GLY A 506 11.25 -20.27 -13.61
CA GLY A 506 10.95 -19.45 -14.78
C GLY A 506 12.17 -19.35 -15.71
N SER A 507 12.05 -18.71 -16.88
CA SER A 507 13.14 -18.69 -17.88
C SER A 507 14.48 -18.28 -17.26
N VAL A 508 15.43 -19.21 -17.26
CA VAL A 508 16.81 -19.01 -16.81
C VAL A 508 17.66 -18.23 -17.81
N ASP A 509 17.11 -17.94 -19.00
CA ASP A 509 17.78 -17.10 -19.98
C ASP A 509 17.54 -15.63 -19.62
N PRO A 510 18.56 -14.91 -19.11
CA PRO A 510 18.42 -13.51 -18.73
C PRO A 510 18.05 -12.62 -19.93
N LEU A 511 18.22 -13.10 -21.17
CA LEU A 511 17.87 -12.36 -22.39
C LEU A 511 16.38 -12.43 -22.71
N VAL A 512 15.62 -13.33 -22.12
CA VAL A 512 14.18 -13.48 -22.37
C VAL A 512 13.41 -12.63 -21.36
N VAL A 513 12.61 -11.70 -21.85
CA VAL A 513 11.64 -10.97 -21.03
C VAL A 513 10.46 -11.89 -20.75
N ASP A 514 9.77 -12.33 -21.81
CA ASP A 514 8.66 -13.25 -21.66
C ASP A 514 8.29 -13.95 -22.97
N THR A 515 7.97 -15.25 -22.88
CA THR A 515 7.37 -16.05 -23.96
C THR A 515 5.96 -16.51 -23.62
N PHE A 516 5.44 -16.11 -22.46
CA PHE A 516 4.11 -16.42 -21.93
C PHE A 516 3.82 -17.91 -21.66
N GLU A 517 4.78 -18.80 -21.91
CA GLU A 517 4.64 -20.24 -21.67
C GLU A 517 4.75 -20.64 -20.20
N THR A 518 5.49 -19.86 -19.41
CA THR A 518 5.78 -20.13 -17.99
C THR A 518 4.53 -20.08 -17.11
N TYR A 519 3.49 -19.38 -17.55
CA TYR A 519 2.22 -19.21 -16.85
C TYR A 519 1.27 -20.39 -17.01
N LYS A 520 1.60 -21.39 -17.82
CA LYS A 520 0.87 -22.67 -17.93
C LYS A 520 -0.64 -22.51 -18.19
N GLY A 521 -1.03 -21.47 -18.94
CA GLY A 521 -2.44 -21.17 -19.22
C GLY A 521 -3.21 -20.51 -18.07
N SER A 522 -2.54 -20.10 -16.99
CA SER A 522 -3.14 -19.35 -15.87
C SER A 522 -2.97 -17.85 -16.07
N ASN A 523 -4.09 -17.14 -16.26
CA ASN A 523 -4.08 -15.67 -16.24
C ASN A 523 -3.71 -15.14 -14.85
N GLU A 524 -4.03 -15.86 -13.76
CA GLU A 524 -3.64 -15.43 -12.41
C GLU A 524 -2.12 -15.42 -12.22
N LEU A 525 -1.39 -16.37 -12.82
CA LEU A 525 0.07 -16.36 -12.78
C LEU A 525 0.66 -15.23 -13.63
N LEU A 526 0.03 -14.92 -14.76
CA LEU A 526 0.41 -13.79 -15.61
C LEU A 526 0.18 -12.47 -14.87
N ASP A 527 -1.01 -12.27 -14.31
CA ASP A 527 -1.41 -11.08 -13.54
C ASP A 527 -0.52 -10.89 -12.30
N ASN A 528 -0.04 -11.97 -11.68
CA ASN A 528 0.89 -11.90 -10.56
C ASN A 528 2.34 -11.54 -10.97
N ALA A 529 2.70 -11.75 -12.23
CA ALA A 529 4.04 -11.45 -12.73
C ALA A 529 4.17 -10.00 -13.22
N TYR A 530 3.09 -9.45 -13.79
CA TYR A 530 3.06 -8.08 -14.28
C TYR A 530 2.39 -7.14 -13.26
N THR A 531 2.86 -5.89 -13.25
CA THR A 531 2.30 -4.82 -12.41
C THR A 531 1.64 -3.77 -13.28
N LEU A 532 0.35 -3.55 -13.02
CA LEU A 532 -0.45 -2.51 -13.64
C LEU A 532 0.01 -1.12 -13.21
N ALA A 533 0.03 -0.19 -14.17
CA ALA A 533 0.25 1.24 -13.95
C ALA A 533 -0.73 2.08 -14.77
N GLY A 534 -1.08 3.27 -14.27
CA GLY A 534 -1.95 4.22 -14.98
C GLY A 534 -3.43 3.85 -14.94
N ASP A 535 -4.14 4.15 -16.02
CA ASP A 535 -5.56 3.83 -16.21
C ASP A 535 -5.81 2.30 -16.25
N PRO A 536 -7.04 1.81 -16.03
CA PRO A 536 -7.32 0.38 -15.99
C PRO A 536 -7.00 -0.37 -17.29
N ASN A 537 -6.47 -1.57 -17.15
CA ASN A 537 -6.27 -2.50 -18.25
C ASN A 537 -6.41 -3.96 -17.80
N THR A 538 -6.34 -4.90 -18.74
CA THR A 538 -6.34 -6.33 -18.44
C THR A 538 -5.40 -7.07 -19.38
N ILE A 539 -4.61 -7.99 -18.82
CA ILE A 539 -3.81 -8.93 -19.58
C ILE A 539 -4.37 -10.35 -19.48
N SER A 540 -4.12 -11.15 -20.51
CA SER A 540 -4.53 -12.56 -20.54
C SER A 540 -3.69 -13.34 -21.53
N LEU A 541 -3.61 -14.65 -21.33
CA LEU A 541 -2.97 -15.57 -22.27
C LEU A 541 -3.91 -15.84 -23.45
N ASP A 542 -3.42 -15.65 -24.68
CA ASP A 542 -4.16 -15.89 -25.92
C ASP A 542 -3.52 -17.01 -26.74
N THR A 543 -4.32 -17.96 -27.20
CA THR A 543 -3.83 -19.11 -27.98
C THR A 543 -3.82 -18.87 -29.48
N GLY A 544 -4.36 -17.74 -29.98
CA GLY A 544 -4.58 -17.49 -31.40
C GLY A 544 -3.58 -16.51 -32.03
N ASN A 545 -3.13 -15.50 -31.28
CA ASN A 545 -2.33 -14.37 -31.72
C ASN A 545 -0.96 -14.43 -31.06
N LYS A 546 -0.07 -15.22 -31.67
CA LYS A 546 1.28 -15.49 -31.17
C LYS A 546 2.22 -15.85 -32.31
N GLN A 547 3.52 -15.77 -32.06
CA GLN A 547 4.60 -16.11 -32.98
C GLN A 547 5.04 -17.56 -32.82
N ASP A 548 5.18 -18.04 -31.58
CA ASP A 548 5.61 -19.40 -31.26
C ASP A 548 4.83 -19.94 -30.05
N GLY A 549 5.12 -21.17 -29.61
CA GLY A 549 4.55 -21.73 -28.39
C GLY A 549 3.03 -21.96 -28.45
N ARG A 550 2.41 -21.95 -27.27
CA ARG A 550 0.98 -22.14 -27.02
C ARG A 550 0.26 -20.83 -26.71
N TYR A 551 0.93 -19.87 -26.09
CA TYR A 551 0.35 -18.63 -25.59
C TYR A 551 1.12 -17.41 -26.09
N GLY A 552 0.39 -16.34 -26.41
CA GLY A 552 0.90 -14.98 -26.45
C GLY A 552 0.16 -14.12 -25.43
N LEU A 553 0.61 -12.89 -25.23
CA LEU A 553 -0.07 -11.89 -24.40
C LEU A 553 -1.17 -11.21 -25.21
N LYS A 554 -2.39 -11.19 -24.67
CA LYS A 554 -3.42 -10.23 -25.04
C LYS A 554 -3.46 -9.12 -24.02
N TYR A 555 -3.37 -7.87 -24.48
CA TYR A 555 -3.38 -6.68 -23.66
C TYR A 555 -4.55 -5.78 -24.08
N ASP A 556 -5.63 -5.83 -23.30
CA ASP A 556 -6.82 -4.98 -23.46
C ASP A 556 -6.67 -3.72 -22.61
N TYR A 557 -6.77 -2.54 -23.21
CA TYR A 557 -6.53 -1.28 -22.52
C TYR A 557 -7.69 -0.28 -22.67
N THR A 558 -7.89 0.55 -21.64
CA THR A 558 -8.78 1.73 -21.70
C THR A 558 -8.07 2.95 -21.09
N LEU A 559 -7.88 3.99 -21.89
CA LEU A 559 -7.33 5.28 -21.51
C LEU A 559 -8.44 6.17 -20.97
N ALA A 560 -8.29 6.58 -19.71
CA ALA A 560 -9.24 7.39 -18.96
C ALA A 560 -8.59 8.72 -18.55
N ALA A 561 -8.65 9.08 -17.27
CA ALA A 561 -8.26 10.40 -16.79
C ALA A 561 -6.74 10.60 -16.79
N GLN A 562 -5.95 9.54 -16.57
CA GLN A 562 -4.49 9.63 -16.58
C GLN A 562 -3.96 9.73 -18.02
N GLY A 563 -4.70 9.20 -19.00
CA GLY A 563 -4.35 9.26 -20.41
C GLY A 563 -3.21 8.30 -20.79
N TYR A 564 -2.83 7.39 -19.89
CA TYR A 564 -1.86 6.33 -20.12
C TYR A 564 -2.21 5.11 -19.26
N THR A 565 -1.82 3.93 -19.73
CA THR A 565 -1.89 2.67 -18.95
C THR A 565 -0.70 1.78 -19.32
N GLY A 566 -0.28 0.90 -18.42
CA GLY A 566 0.88 0.05 -18.64
C GLY A 566 0.89 -1.21 -17.81
N GLU A 567 1.74 -2.13 -18.26
CA GLU A 567 2.09 -3.37 -17.57
C GLU A 567 3.61 -3.49 -17.49
N SER A 568 4.11 -3.81 -16.30
CA SER A 568 5.55 -3.84 -16.02
C SER A 568 5.98 -5.18 -15.43
N LEU A 569 7.04 -5.76 -15.96
CA LEU A 569 7.66 -6.98 -15.48
C LEU A 569 9.02 -6.64 -14.83
N ASN A 570 9.24 -7.19 -13.64
CA ASN A 570 10.51 -7.07 -12.95
C ASN A 570 11.53 -8.06 -13.52
N MET A 571 12.63 -7.51 -14.03
CA MET A 571 13.69 -8.23 -14.73
C MET A 571 14.83 -8.66 -13.79
N GLN A 572 14.75 -8.35 -12.50
CA GLN A 572 15.65 -8.82 -11.44
C GLN A 572 17.14 -8.54 -11.69
N GLY A 573 17.46 -7.46 -12.41
CA GLY A 573 18.85 -7.08 -12.72
C GLY A 573 19.48 -7.96 -13.81
N ALA A 574 18.70 -8.40 -14.79
CA ALA A 574 19.20 -9.19 -15.92
C ALA A 574 20.34 -8.46 -16.67
N ASP A 575 21.29 -9.23 -17.20
CA ASP A 575 22.42 -8.71 -17.97
C ASP A 575 22.18 -8.91 -19.48
N TRP A 576 21.95 -7.80 -20.19
CA TRP A 576 21.76 -7.74 -21.63
C TRP A 576 22.98 -7.16 -22.36
N SER A 577 24.11 -6.95 -21.69
CA SER A 577 25.28 -6.27 -22.25
C SER A 577 25.94 -6.98 -23.44
N GLY A 578 25.58 -8.25 -23.70
CA GLY A 578 25.99 -9.03 -24.87
C GLY A 578 25.04 -8.93 -26.09
N THR A 579 24.05 -8.04 -26.06
CA THR A 579 23.00 -7.93 -27.09
C THR A 579 22.88 -6.51 -27.65
N ASP A 580 22.25 -6.35 -28.81
CA ASP A 580 22.24 -5.08 -29.55
C ASP A 580 20.85 -4.45 -29.68
N ALA A 581 19.79 -5.22 -29.43
CA ALA A 581 18.42 -4.82 -29.68
C ALA A 581 17.44 -5.58 -28.80
N LEU A 582 16.26 -4.99 -28.57
CA LEU A 582 15.08 -5.70 -28.13
C LEU A 582 14.29 -6.21 -29.35
N GLN A 583 13.77 -7.42 -29.29
CA GLN A 583 12.89 -8.01 -30.31
C GLN A 583 11.63 -8.58 -29.65
N PHE A 584 10.50 -8.41 -30.32
CA PHE A 584 9.23 -9.04 -29.94
C PHE A 584 8.31 -9.14 -31.15
N TRP A 585 7.36 -10.08 -31.12
CA TRP A 585 6.24 -10.09 -32.04
C TRP A 585 5.13 -9.17 -31.52
N LEU A 586 4.53 -8.38 -32.42
CA LEU A 586 3.45 -7.46 -32.11
C LEU A 586 2.33 -7.61 -33.14
N LYS A 587 1.09 -7.68 -32.66
CA LYS A 587 -0.10 -7.37 -33.44
C LYS A 587 -0.73 -6.06 -32.94
N PRO A 588 -0.55 -4.95 -33.68
CA PRO A 588 -1.13 -3.66 -33.33
C PRO A 588 -2.64 -3.61 -33.64
N ASP A 589 -3.33 -2.64 -33.05
CA ASP A 589 -4.79 -2.48 -33.13
C ASP A 589 -5.27 -1.44 -34.16
N GLY A 590 -4.35 -0.73 -34.80
CA GLY A 590 -4.66 0.35 -35.75
C GLY A 590 -5.10 1.66 -35.09
N SER A 591 -5.07 1.76 -33.75
CA SER A 591 -5.56 2.94 -33.01
C SER A 591 -4.76 4.20 -33.33
N GLY A 592 -3.46 4.06 -33.58
CA GLY A 592 -2.52 5.18 -33.66
C GLY A 592 -2.19 5.82 -32.30
N ASN A 593 -2.67 5.25 -31.18
CA ASN A 593 -2.17 5.60 -29.85
C ASN A 593 -0.65 5.37 -29.76
N LYS A 594 0.00 6.00 -28.79
CA LYS A 594 1.45 5.90 -28.63
C LYS A 594 1.79 4.66 -27.79
N LEU A 595 2.30 3.62 -28.43
CA LEU A 595 2.97 2.52 -27.71
C LEU A 595 4.31 3.04 -27.18
N VAL A 596 4.59 2.76 -25.92
CA VAL A 596 5.85 3.06 -25.28
C VAL A 596 6.39 1.74 -24.73
N ILE A 597 7.53 1.32 -25.28
CA ILE A 597 8.34 0.26 -24.69
C ILE A 597 9.34 0.94 -23.78
N GLN A 598 9.24 0.70 -22.47
CA GLN A 598 10.13 1.29 -21.48
C GLN A 598 11.01 0.21 -20.86
N ILE A 599 12.29 0.52 -20.64
CA ILE A 599 13.24 -0.36 -19.96
C ILE A 599 13.97 0.47 -18.91
N ASN A 600 13.95 0.02 -17.65
CA ASN A 600 14.83 0.58 -16.64
C ASN A 600 16.17 -0.17 -16.67
N ALA A 601 17.23 0.51 -17.12
CA ALA A 601 18.57 -0.04 -17.28
C ALA A 601 19.59 0.82 -16.53
N GLY A 602 20.36 0.20 -15.63
CA GLY A 602 21.34 0.92 -14.80
C GLY A 602 20.71 2.01 -13.92
N GLY A 603 19.43 1.86 -13.56
CA GLY A 603 18.66 2.86 -12.80
C GLY A 603 18.17 4.06 -13.60
N THR A 604 18.28 4.05 -14.94
CA THR A 604 17.69 5.07 -15.83
C THR A 604 16.54 4.45 -16.62
N SER A 605 15.40 5.14 -16.69
CA SER A 605 14.29 4.68 -17.53
C SER A 605 14.48 5.16 -18.96
N PHE A 606 14.56 4.23 -19.91
CA PHE A 606 14.66 4.52 -21.34
C PHE A 606 13.38 4.11 -22.08
N GLU A 607 12.99 4.86 -23.10
CA GLU A 607 11.77 4.65 -23.87
C GLU A 607 12.04 4.55 -25.38
N ALA A 608 11.25 3.70 -26.06
CA ALA A 608 11.14 3.63 -27.51
C ALA A 608 9.66 3.54 -27.94
N TYR A 609 9.35 3.99 -29.16
CA TYR A 609 7.96 4.23 -29.58
C TYR A 609 7.57 3.54 -30.92
N PRO A 610 7.39 2.21 -30.95
CA PRO A 610 6.88 1.52 -32.14
C PRO A 610 5.46 1.99 -32.52
N SER A 611 5.11 1.86 -33.80
CA SER A 611 3.83 2.36 -34.33
C SER A 611 2.66 1.40 -34.10
N LEU A 612 1.52 1.92 -33.61
CA LEU A 612 0.23 1.21 -33.53
C LEU A 612 -0.71 1.51 -34.70
N ARG A 613 -0.24 2.13 -35.79
CA ARG A 613 -1.12 2.55 -36.91
C ARG A 613 -1.54 1.41 -37.84
N SER A 614 -0.81 0.30 -37.83
CA SER A 614 -1.14 -0.90 -38.62
C SER A 614 -2.06 -1.83 -37.83
N THR A 615 -2.64 -2.82 -38.50
CA THR A 615 -3.25 -4.01 -37.88
C THR A 615 -2.54 -5.30 -38.28
N GLU A 616 -1.49 -5.20 -39.11
CA GLU A 616 -0.68 -6.34 -39.53
C GLU A 616 0.28 -6.75 -38.41
N SER A 617 0.26 -8.04 -38.07
CA SER A 617 1.18 -8.61 -37.10
C SER A 617 2.56 -8.83 -37.70
N GLY A 618 3.61 -8.67 -36.89
CA GLY A 618 4.97 -8.99 -37.30
C GLY A 618 5.99 -8.83 -36.18
N VAL A 619 7.23 -9.20 -36.49
CA VAL A 619 8.36 -9.02 -35.57
C VAL A 619 8.82 -7.57 -35.61
N VAL A 620 8.83 -6.94 -34.44
CA VAL A 620 9.41 -5.62 -34.17
C VAL A 620 10.80 -5.83 -33.58
N LYS A 621 11.77 -5.06 -34.08
CA LYS A 621 13.14 -5.05 -33.56
C LYS A 621 13.58 -3.62 -33.36
N ILE A 622 13.99 -3.30 -32.14
CA ILE A 622 14.40 -1.95 -31.72
C ILE A 622 15.85 -2.02 -31.23
N PRO A 623 16.82 -1.48 -31.98
CA PRO A 623 18.18 -1.31 -31.49
C PRO A 623 18.23 -0.53 -30.18
N PHE A 624 19.08 -0.91 -29.22
CA PHE A 624 19.18 -0.16 -27.95
C PHE A 624 19.66 1.28 -28.14
N SER A 625 20.31 1.58 -29.27
CA SER A 625 20.65 2.95 -29.66
C SER A 625 19.46 3.85 -30.00
N GLU A 626 18.26 3.29 -30.19
CA GLU A 626 17.02 4.04 -30.44
C GLU A 626 16.23 4.32 -29.15
N PHE A 627 16.67 3.79 -28.01
CA PHE A 627 16.09 4.07 -26.71
C PHE A 627 16.67 5.37 -26.14
N GLU A 628 15.81 6.31 -25.77
CA GLU A 628 16.18 7.59 -25.16
C GLU A 628 15.72 7.64 -23.71
N PRO A 629 16.43 8.34 -22.79
CA PRO A 629 15.94 8.56 -21.44
C PRO A 629 14.51 9.12 -21.45
N ALA A 630 13.67 8.58 -20.58
CA ALA A 630 12.27 8.96 -20.50
C ALA A 630 12.13 10.48 -20.31
N PRO A 631 11.17 11.16 -20.98
CA PRO A 631 11.10 12.62 -20.95
C PRO A 631 10.93 13.24 -19.55
N TRP A 632 10.36 12.48 -18.61
CA TRP A 632 10.16 12.88 -17.22
C TRP A 632 11.39 12.62 -16.33
N ASP A 633 12.32 11.75 -16.76
CA ASP A 633 13.57 11.44 -16.05
C ASP A 633 14.64 12.49 -16.34
N THR A 634 14.33 13.73 -15.99
CA THR A 634 15.15 14.90 -16.31
C THR A 634 16.54 14.86 -15.66
N ALA A 635 16.69 14.14 -14.54
CA ALA A 635 17.97 13.93 -13.86
C ALA A 635 18.94 13.09 -14.68
N ASN A 636 18.43 12.23 -15.56
CA ASN A 636 19.20 11.34 -16.43
C ASN A 636 19.19 11.78 -17.91
N ALA A 637 18.75 13.01 -18.19
CA ALA A 637 18.71 13.56 -19.53
C ALA A 637 20.09 13.45 -20.23
N GLY A 638 20.10 12.86 -21.43
CA GLY A 638 21.30 12.69 -22.25
C GLY A 638 22.12 11.43 -21.98
N LYS A 639 21.73 10.57 -21.02
CA LYS A 639 22.29 9.22 -20.92
C LYS A 639 21.94 8.36 -22.13
N THR A 640 22.75 7.34 -22.38
CA THR A 640 22.52 6.35 -23.44
C THR A 640 22.40 4.97 -22.84
N MET A 641 21.63 4.10 -23.47
CA MET A 641 21.48 2.70 -23.08
C MET A 641 22.69 1.88 -23.56
N ASP A 642 23.84 2.10 -22.94
CA ASP A 642 25.12 1.47 -23.29
C ASP A 642 25.35 0.13 -22.58
N ALA A 643 26.51 -0.49 -22.83
CA ALA A 643 26.85 -1.78 -22.25
C ALA A 643 26.97 -1.77 -20.71
N GLU A 644 27.17 -0.61 -20.07
CA GLU A 644 27.16 -0.52 -18.61
C GLU A 644 25.73 -0.50 -18.08
N ALA A 645 24.85 0.31 -18.70
CA ALA A 645 23.43 0.33 -18.37
C ALA A 645 22.76 -1.04 -18.59
N LEU A 646 23.11 -1.72 -19.69
CA LEU A 646 22.56 -3.03 -20.06
C LEU A 646 22.94 -4.18 -19.10
N ARG A 647 23.89 -3.98 -18.18
CA ARG A 647 24.25 -5.01 -17.17
C ARG A 647 23.26 -5.12 -16.02
N ASP A 648 22.35 -4.16 -15.87
CA ASP A 648 21.40 -4.07 -14.75
C ASP A 648 20.02 -3.68 -15.29
N ILE A 649 19.37 -4.62 -15.97
CA ILE A 649 17.99 -4.46 -16.44
C ILE A 649 17.04 -4.78 -15.28
N ARG A 650 16.37 -3.74 -14.78
CA ARG A 650 15.53 -3.85 -13.58
C ARG A 650 14.07 -4.06 -13.93
N MET A 651 13.57 -3.38 -14.95
CA MET A 651 12.16 -3.41 -15.33
C MET A 651 12.02 -3.37 -16.85
N PHE A 652 11.05 -4.12 -17.37
CA PHE A 652 10.54 -3.99 -18.72
C PHE A 652 9.06 -3.62 -18.65
N SER A 653 8.62 -2.63 -19.43
CA SER A 653 7.22 -2.18 -19.40
C SER A 653 6.65 -1.92 -20.79
N ILE A 654 5.36 -2.22 -20.92
CA ILE A 654 4.54 -1.93 -22.10
C ILE A 654 3.49 -0.90 -21.69
N TYR A 655 3.61 0.33 -22.17
CA TYR A 655 2.63 1.38 -21.94
C TYR A 655 1.91 1.79 -23.23
N VAL A 656 0.65 2.21 -23.09
CA VAL A 656 -0.12 2.87 -24.14
C VAL A 656 -0.51 4.25 -23.64
N ASN A 657 -0.11 5.30 -24.37
CA ASN A 657 -0.43 6.68 -24.06
C ASN A 657 -1.40 7.23 -25.12
N LYS A 658 -2.31 8.10 -24.68
CA LYS A 658 -3.22 8.82 -25.58
C LYS A 658 -2.40 9.73 -26.49
N ALA A 659 -2.56 9.58 -27.81
CA ALA A 659 -1.97 10.49 -28.77
C ALA A 659 -2.87 11.73 -28.97
N GLU A 660 -2.26 12.92 -29.12
CA GLU A 660 -2.99 14.22 -29.17
C GLU A 660 -4.09 14.30 -30.24
N ALA A 661 -4.00 13.50 -31.31
CA ALA A 661 -4.93 13.50 -32.44
C ALA A 661 -5.73 12.19 -32.60
N VAL A 662 -5.80 11.36 -31.55
CA VAL A 662 -6.45 10.05 -31.57
C VAL A 662 -7.60 9.99 -30.57
N ASP A 663 -8.81 9.76 -31.08
CA ASP A 663 -10.05 9.61 -30.31
C ASP A 663 -10.43 8.13 -30.08
N VAL A 664 -9.43 7.26 -29.98
CA VAL A 664 -9.62 5.83 -29.68
C VAL A 664 -9.18 5.59 -28.24
N PRO A 665 -10.10 5.63 -27.26
CA PRO A 665 -9.74 5.49 -25.85
C PRO A 665 -9.49 4.04 -25.43
N ALA A 666 -9.77 3.05 -26.28
CA ALA A 666 -9.60 1.65 -25.93
C ALA A 666 -9.17 0.81 -27.14
N GLY A 667 -8.44 -0.26 -26.89
CA GLY A 667 -7.95 -1.16 -27.92
C GLY A 667 -7.39 -2.45 -27.35
N THR A 668 -6.87 -3.30 -28.24
CA THR A 668 -6.31 -4.61 -27.88
C THR A 668 -5.03 -4.85 -28.66
N LEU A 669 -3.92 -4.97 -27.94
CA LEU A 669 -2.62 -5.35 -28.50
C LEU A 669 -2.34 -6.82 -28.22
N TYR A 670 -1.52 -7.44 -29.06
CA TYR A 670 -0.97 -8.76 -28.76
C TYR A 670 0.54 -8.75 -28.87
N PHE A 671 1.20 -9.36 -27.89
CA PHE A 671 2.65 -9.50 -27.84
C PHE A 671 3.02 -10.97 -27.73
N ASP A 672 4.16 -11.33 -28.29
CA ASP A 672 4.75 -12.64 -28.06
C ASP A 672 6.27 -12.55 -28.20
N ASP A 673 6.96 -13.52 -27.61
CA ASP A 673 8.39 -13.76 -27.77
C ASP A 673 9.30 -12.52 -27.54
N ILE A 674 9.16 -11.90 -26.37
CA ILE A 674 9.88 -10.68 -26.00
C ILE A 674 11.27 -11.05 -25.48
N ARG A 675 12.33 -10.60 -26.16
CA ARG A 675 13.71 -10.94 -25.81
C ARG A 675 14.74 -9.91 -26.29
N ALA A 676 15.83 -9.78 -25.55
CA ALA A 676 17.05 -9.16 -26.02
C ALA A 676 17.72 -10.05 -27.09
N TYR A 677 18.28 -9.42 -28.12
CA TYR A 677 18.69 -10.10 -29.36
C TYR A 677 20.07 -9.63 -29.84
N THR A 678 20.94 -10.59 -30.22
CA THR A 678 22.24 -10.33 -30.86
C THR A 678 22.18 -10.68 -32.34
N LYS A 679 22.83 -9.88 -33.21
CA LYS A 679 22.76 -10.05 -34.67
C LYS A 679 23.34 -11.38 -35.20
N GLU A 680 24.14 -12.10 -34.42
CA GLU A 680 24.87 -13.31 -34.84
C GLU A 680 24.12 -14.62 -34.58
N GLN A 681 22.93 -14.82 -35.16
CA GLN A 681 22.37 -16.16 -35.42
C GLN A 681 21.50 -16.13 -36.70
N GLN A 682 22.15 -16.07 -37.86
CA GLN A 682 21.62 -16.61 -39.13
C GLN A 682 22.74 -17.32 -39.87
#